data_AF-A0A3B0JDD8-F1
#
_entry.id   AF-A0A3B0JDD8-F1
#
_cell.length_a   1.000
_cell.length_b   1.000
_cell.length_c   1.000
_cell.angle_alpha   90.00
_cell.angle_beta   90.00
_cell.angle_gamma   90.00
#
_symmetry.space_group_name_H-M   'P 1'
#
loop_
_entity.id
_entity.type
_entity.pdbx_description
1 polymer ?
#
loop_
_entity_poly.entity_id
_entity_poly.type
_entity_poly.pdbx_seq_one_letter_code
_entity_poly.pdbx_strand_id
1 'polypeptide(L)'
;MVHHSNEDAMNKIPLKSASGLDSDEEKNGGELMQDTTAAEEARREKMRAKLLAWMKKLTIVLICFIGIALISYVIISLCFSDEQSQEQDQDTDQPTPIGNLNLLDDGPMGAATTPAGDADTLPNVAASTSATAATPTQFADQIAIDISENFSSILGVYQKAAVSSDNLECSKIGSDILSRNGSAVDAAIAALLCNGLLTLQSMGIGGGFLMNVYSRQERHATSIDAREVAPYAAEPDIFDKSPELSIRGPLSIAVPGEVMGYHEAHTRFGQLPWADLVAPSLKLCEAGYHVSKHMARALKIVWPFIKEQEHYKIYANKETGLPHASGTVVKPPKQLCESYKLLAENGPLDMYNGTLAKLLVEDLSELGSIITGDDLQYYSADVVHSITMELGEDTLYVVPPVSSGSVVAHALSILQGYNLTSEDLASEDLRARTLHRFAEAIKFGFAHRSELGDLHFIDVRELVSKLNSPEFGAQNRAKINDSHVLEGPAAYGAQFGANGDPDGTANLVVLAPNGDAVSVTSSVNSYFGSSLIGPRTGIVLNNGMNDFAVENNFYGLPVSQANTIAPHKRPMSSQSPLLLADRAGDIRLAIGAAGGARIIPAVVEVAARVLWFGQDLKTAIDAPRVYHQLMPDVLEYEKSGFSDSLLQLLSKRGHVLKPIENDLSSVVTAIARNATAVYANADYRKRGGVAGF
;
A
#
# COMPACT_ATOMS: atom_id res chain seq x y z
N MET A 1 -6.75 -28.01 55.41
CA MET A 1 -5.76 -28.79 56.19
C MET A 1 -4.48 -28.86 55.37
N VAL A 2 -3.29 -28.78 55.98
CA VAL A 2 -1.94 -29.13 55.45
C VAL A 2 -1.67 -28.70 53.99
N HIS A 3 -1.13 -27.51 53.66
CA HIS A 3 0.21 -26.94 53.91
C HIS A 3 1.42 -27.68 53.28
N HIS A 4 2.24 -26.87 52.57
CA HIS A 4 3.52 -27.11 51.85
C HIS A 4 3.41 -27.21 50.33
N SER A 5 4.01 -26.36 49.47
CA SER A 5 5.15 -25.39 49.52
C SER A 5 6.54 -25.93 49.13
N ASN A 6 7.30 -25.05 48.45
CA ASN A 6 8.65 -25.17 47.85
C ASN A 6 8.60 -25.60 46.37
N GLU A 7 9.07 -24.83 45.38
CA GLU A 7 10.27 -23.96 45.20
C GLU A 7 11.59 -24.71 44.88
N ASP A 8 12.19 -24.26 43.77
CA ASP A 8 13.58 -24.28 43.31
C ASP A 8 14.48 -25.52 43.42
N ALA A 9 14.94 -25.98 42.24
CA ALA A 9 16.30 -26.49 42.05
C ALA A 9 16.78 -26.29 40.60
N MET A 10 17.67 -25.32 40.36
CA MET A 10 18.51 -25.30 39.14
C MET A 10 19.53 -26.45 39.18
N ASN A 11 19.73 -27.19 38.08
CA ASN A 11 21.10 -27.57 37.66
C ASN A 11 21.22 -28.18 36.24
N LYS A 12 22.01 -27.50 35.41
CA LYS A 12 23.10 -28.01 34.54
C LYS A 12 23.06 -29.49 34.13
N ILE A 13 22.90 -29.73 32.82
CA ILE A 13 23.28 -30.98 32.14
C ILE A 13 24.69 -30.80 31.54
N PRO A 14 25.64 -31.75 31.72
CA PRO A 14 27.01 -31.63 31.22
C PRO A 14 27.19 -32.16 29.79
N LEU A 15 28.11 -31.55 29.05
CA LEU A 15 28.65 -32.09 27.80
C LEU A 15 29.42 -33.41 28.06
N LYS A 16 29.33 -34.34 27.11
CA LYS A 16 30.22 -35.51 27.02
C LYS A 16 30.78 -35.62 25.61
N SER A 17 32.09 -35.80 25.51
CA SER A 17 32.80 -36.08 24.27
C SER A 17 32.81 -37.57 23.93
N ALA A 18 32.88 -37.87 22.64
CA ALA A 18 33.33 -39.14 22.06
C ALA A 18 34.16 -38.80 20.81
N SER A 19 35.15 -39.62 20.47
CA SER A 19 36.26 -39.21 19.59
C SER A 19 36.65 -40.26 18.56
N GLY A 20 36.84 -39.82 17.32
CA GLY A 20 37.43 -40.60 16.22
C GLY A 20 36.41 -41.43 15.42
N LEU A 21 36.67 -41.75 14.15
CA LEU A 21 37.81 -41.36 13.29
C LEU A 21 37.40 -41.52 11.82
N ASP A 22 37.68 -40.53 10.99
CA ASP A 22 38.34 -40.69 9.68
C ASP A 22 38.76 -39.30 9.16
N SER A 23 39.71 -39.24 8.22
CA SER A 23 40.47 -38.02 7.93
C SER A 23 40.55 -37.65 6.44
N ASP A 24 40.68 -36.34 6.19
CA ASP A 24 41.35 -35.67 5.05
C ASP A 24 40.50 -34.63 4.26
N GLU A 25 39.93 -33.62 4.94
CA GLU A 25 39.54 -32.37 4.24
C GLU A 25 39.62 -31.06 5.08
N GLU A 26 39.63 -31.12 6.41
CA GLU A 26 39.77 -29.91 7.25
C GLU A 26 41.23 -29.42 7.37
N LYS A 27 41.64 -28.47 6.52
CA LYS A 27 42.85 -27.65 6.78
C LYS A 27 42.79 -26.16 6.42
N ASN A 28 41.77 -25.68 5.70
CA ASN A 28 41.62 -24.27 5.33
C ASN A 28 40.47 -23.53 6.04
N GLY A 29 39.63 -24.21 6.83
CA GLY A 29 38.46 -23.59 7.49
C GLY A 29 38.74 -22.89 8.83
N GLY A 30 39.82 -23.25 9.53
CA GLY A 30 40.04 -22.86 10.93
C GLY A 30 40.42 -21.39 11.14
N GLU A 31 41.33 -20.85 10.32
CA GLU A 31 41.86 -19.49 10.52
C GLU A 31 40.80 -18.40 10.20
N LEU A 32 39.95 -18.64 9.19
CA LEU A 32 38.93 -17.67 8.75
C LEU A 32 37.80 -17.45 9.77
N MET A 33 37.49 -18.46 10.59
CA MET A 33 36.45 -18.39 11.63
C MET A 33 36.92 -17.72 12.94
N GLN A 34 38.23 -17.69 13.20
CA GLN A 34 38.77 -16.97 14.37
C GLN A 34 38.93 -15.46 14.09
N ASP A 35 39.32 -15.08 12.88
CA ASP A 35 39.52 -13.67 12.53
C ASP A 35 38.17 -12.90 12.45
N THR A 36 37.12 -13.57 11.95
CA THR A 36 35.76 -13.00 11.90
C THR A 36 35.13 -12.80 13.29
N THR A 37 35.28 -13.76 14.20
CA THR A 37 34.74 -13.64 15.57
C THR A 37 35.50 -12.58 16.39
N ALA A 38 36.82 -12.49 16.27
CA ALA A 38 37.61 -11.41 16.87
C ALA A 38 37.24 -10.03 16.31
N ALA A 39 37.00 -9.91 15.00
CA ALA A 39 36.54 -8.68 14.37
C ALA A 39 35.13 -8.26 14.83
N GLU A 40 34.24 -9.21 15.12
CA GLU A 40 32.93 -8.92 15.71
C GLU A 40 33.03 -8.42 17.15
N GLU A 41 33.83 -9.04 18.03
CA GLU A 41 33.99 -8.54 19.40
C GLU A 41 34.59 -7.13 19.41
N ALA A 42 35.60 -6.86 18.59
CA ALA A 42 36.15 -5.52 18.42
C ALA A 42 35.12 -4.49 17.90
N ARG A 43 34.18 -4.90 17.03
CA ARG A 43 33.04 -4.05 16.60
C ARG A 43 32.07 -3.80 17.76
N ARG A 44 31.73 -4.84 18.55
CA ARG A 44 30.82 -4.75 19.72
C ARG A 44 31.40 -3.86 20.82
N GLU A 45 32.69 -3.93 21.12
CA GLU A 45 33.35 -3.02 22.08
C GLU A 45 33.37 -1.58 21.57
N LYS A 46 33.73 -1.35 20.30
CA LYS A 46 33.72 -0.02 19.68
C LYS A 46 32.32 0.60 19.66
N MET A 47 31.28 -0.22 19.52
CA MET A 47 29.87 0.19 19.65
C MET A 47 29.52 0.55 21.10
N ARG A 48 29.86 -0.28 22.09
CA ARG A 48 29.67 0.03 23.52
C ARG A 48 30.36 1.33 23.95
N ALA A 49 31.59 1.56 23.48
CA ALA A 49 32.34 2.79 23.75
C ALA A 49 31.66 4.04 23.13
N LYS A 50 31.15 3.94 21.90
CA LYS A 50 30.32 4.99 21.28
C LYS A 50 29.05 5.25 22.09
N LEU A 51 28.34 4.20 22.51
CA LEU A 51 27.09 4.30 23.27
C LEU A 51 27.31 5.03 24.60
N LEU A 52 28.35 4.66 25.36
CA LEU A 52 28.72 5.32 26.61
C LEU A 52 29.12 6.79 26.42
N ALA A 53 29.79 7.13 25.31
CA ALA A 53 30.11 8.52 24.97
C ALA A 53 28.86 9.33 24.58
N TRP A 54 27.91 8.72 23.88
CA TRP A 54 26.62 9.34 23.52
C TRP A 54 25.73 9.55 24.74
N MET A 55 25.57 8.54 25.61
CA MET A 55 24.85 8.67 26.88
C MET A 55 25.40 9.79 27.75
N LYS A 56 26.73 9.93 27.88
CA LYS A 56 27.36 11.04 28.61
C LYS A 56 27.02 12.42 28.03
N LYS A 57 26.96 12.56 26.70
CA LYS A 57 26.49 13.81 26.06
C LYS A 57 25.02 14.07 26.37
N LEU A 58 24.17 13.04 26.26
CA LEU A 58 22.73 13.15 26.55
C LEU A 58 22.47 13.59 28.00
N THR A 59 23.20 13.04 28.98
CA THR A 59 23.08 13.46 30.39
C THR A 59 23.47 14.92 30.59
N ILE A 60 24.53 15.40 29.93
CA ILE A 60 24.95 16.81 30.02
C ILE A 60 23.88 17.73 29.41
N VAL A 61 23.32 17.38 28.24
CA VAL A 61 22.24 18.14 27.61
C VAL A 61 21.00 18.19 28.52
N LEU A 62 20.62 17.06 29.13
CA LEU A 62 19.47 17.00 30.04
C LEU A 62 19.65 17.92 31.26
N ILE A 63 20.85 17.95 31.85
CA ILE A 63 21.18 18.83 32.98
C ILE A 63 21.10 20.31 32.55
N CYS A 64 21.58 20.66 31.35
CA CYS A 64 21.46 22.01 30.82
C CYS A 64 19.99 22.42 30.59
N PHE A 65 19.16 21.54 30.02
CA PHE A 65 17.73 21.80 29.83
C PHE A 65 16.99 22.01 31.15
N ILE A 66 17.25 21.20 32.18
CA ILE A 66 16.67 21.36 33.52
C ILE A 66 17.11 22.70 34.13
N GLY A 67 18.38 23.10 33.98
CA GLY A 67 18.88 24.40 34.43
C GLY A 67 18.20 25.58 33.74
N ILE A 68 18.02 25.51 32.42
CA ILE A 68 17.30 26.54 31.64
C ILE A 68 15.83 26.61 32.06
N ALA A 69 15.15 25.47 32.19
CA ALA A 69 13.74 25.43 32.59
C ALA A 69 13.51 26.04 33.98
N LEU A 70 14.39 25.78 34.94
CA LEU A 70 14.34 26.40 36.28
C LEU A 70 14.56 27.92 36.24
N ILE A 71 15.49 28.41 35.41
CA ILE A 71 15.72 29.85 35.23
C ILE A 71 14.50 30.51 34.58
N SER A 72 13.96 29.93 33.51
CA SER A 72 12.74 30.41 32.85
C SER A 72 11.54 30.41 33.80
N TYR A 73 11.36 29.38 34.62
CA TYR A 73 10.28 29.32 35.61
C TYR A 73 10.37 30.46 36.65
N VAL A 74 11.58 30.79 37.12
CA VAL A 74 11.80 31.94 38.03
C VAL A 74 11.50 33.26 37.34
N ILE A 75 11.92 33.44 36.08
CA ILE A 75 11.63 34.66 35.30
C ILE A 75 10.11 34.81 35.08
N ILE A 76 9.43 33.76 34.64
CA ILE A 76 7.97 33.75 34.41
C ILE A 76 7.23 34.07 35.73
N SER A 77 7.64 33.47 36.85
CA SER A 77 7.06 33.74 38.17
C SER A 77 7.24 35.19 38.64
N LEU A 78 8.26 35.90 38.15
CA LEU A 78 8.50 37.32 38.42
C LEU A 78 7.73 38.25 37.46
N CYS A 79 7.40 37.79 36.25
CA CYS A 79 6.66 38.59 35.26
C CYS A 79 5.14 38.56 35.47
N PHE A 80 4.55 37.44 35.88
CA PHE A 80 3.10 37.27 36.02
C PHE A 80 2.53 37.72 37.40
N SER A 81 3.04 38.84 37.94
CA SER A 81 2.51 39.45 39.18
C SER A 81 1.67 40.72 38.95
N ASP A 82 1.63 41.24 37.72
CA ASP A 82 0.78 42.37 37.30
C ASP A 82 -0.15 41.96 36.14
N GLU A 83 -1.15 42.81 35.86
CA GLU A 83 -2.11 42.73 34.74
C GLU A 83 -3.13 41.56 34.74
N GLN A 84 -4.17 41.70 35.58
CA GLN A 84 -5.53 41.28 35.22
C GLN A 84 -6.40 42.50 34.88
N SER A 85 -6.76 42.69 33.60
CA SER A 85 -7.93 43.48 33.18
C SER A 85 -8.21 43.41 31.68
N GLN A 86 -9.50 43.41 31.29
CA GLN A 86 -10.05 43.70 29.95
C GLN A 86 -9.83 42.58 28.89
N GLU A 87 -10.83 41.95 28.23
CA GLU A 87 -12.21 42.32 27.80
C GLU A 87 -12.23 43.49 26.78
N GLN A 88 -12.96 43.51 25.66
CA GLN A 88 -13.93 42.56 25.07
C GLN A 88 -14.23 42.92 23.57
N ASP A 89 -14.88 42.01 22.84
CA ASP A 89 -15.93 42.23 21.81
C ASP A 89 -15.71 42.70 20.34
N GLN A 90 -16.60 42.12 19.49
CA GLN A 90 -17.28 42.65 18.29
C GLN A 90 -16.77 42.46 16.83
N ASP A 91 -17.74 42.59 15.90
CA ASP A 91 -17.88 41.97 14.56
C ASP A 91 -18.66 42.91 13.59
N THR A 92 -18.96 42.49 12.34
CA THR A 92 -19.62 43.20 11.19
C THR A 92 -18.66 44.03 10.31
N ASP A 93 -18.80 44.14 8.98
CA ASP A 93 -19.96 44.60 8.17
C ASP A 93 -19.99 44.08 6.69
N GLN A 94 -20.87 44.61 5.82
CA GLN A 94 -21.30 44.09 4.51
C GLN A 94 -20.57 44.59 3.21
N PRO A 95 -20.84 43.99 2.02
CA PRO A 95 -20.09 44.21 0.76
C PRO A 95 -20.80 45.01 -0.36
N THR A 96 -20.04 45.45 -1.39
CA THR A 96 -20.42 45.82 -2.78
C THR A 96 -19.14 46.27 -3.55
N PRO A 97 -19.08 46.61 -4.89
CA PRO A 97 -20.15 46.85 -5.86
C PRO A 97 -20.03 46.22 -7.28
N ILE A 98 -21.02 46.57 -8.10
CA ILE A 98 -21.37 46.30 -9.52
C ILE A 98 -20.26 46.56 -10.59
N GLY A 99 -20.30 45.77 -11.68
CA GLY A 99 -19.78 46.08 -13.02
C GLY A 99 -20.53 45.28 -14.11
N ASN A 100 -20.75 45.80 -15.33
CA ASN A 100 -21.67 45.20 -16.33
C ASN A 100 -21.37 45.63 -17.80
N LEU A 101 -22.04 45.00 -18.80
CA LEU A 101 -21.99 45.19 -20.29
C LEU A 101 -20.72 44.67 -21.01
N ASN A 102 -20.68 44.18 -22.28
CA ASN A 102 -21.63 43.63 -23.30
C ASN A 102 -20.79 43.16 -24.56
N LEU A 103 -21.22 42.66 -25.75
CA LEU A 103 -22.48 42.37 -26.52
C LEU A 103 -22.15 41.30 -27.63
N LEU A 104 -23.05 40.34 -27.90
CA LEU A 104 -23.31 39.63 -29.21
C LEU A 104 -22.17 38.78 -29.88
N ASP A 105 -22.39 37.92 -30.90
CA ASP A 105 -23.57 37.65 -31.77
C ASP A 105 -23.70 36.15 -32.22
N ASP A 106 -24.75 35.82 -33.00
CA ASP A 106 -25.23 34.46 -33.37
C ASP A 106 -24.52 33.71 -34.55
N GLY A 107 -24.93 32.44 -34.79
CA GLY A 107 -24.48 31.54 -35.88
C GLY A 107 -25.18 31.72 -37.26
N PRO A 108 -25.43 30.67 -38.11
CA PRO A 108 -25.48 29.22 -37.82
C PRO A 108 -24.94 28.25 -38.93
N MET A 109 -25.33 26.96 -38.78
CA MET A 109 -25.05 25.69 -39.50
C MET A 109 -24.86 25.59 -41.04
N GLY A 110 -24.05 24.58 -41.43
CA GLY A 110 -24.31 23.67 -42.58
C GLY A 110 -23.03 23.04 -43.20
N ALA A 111 -22.99 21.86 -43.85
CA ALA A 111 -23.83 20.65 -43.82
C ALA A 111 -23.18 19.52 -44.69
N ALA A 112 -23.10 18.26 -44.20
CA ALA A 112 -22.74 17.01 -44.92
C ALA A 112 -21.33 16.96 -45.62
N THR A 113 -20.64 15.83 -45.83
CA THR A 113 -21.06 14.50 -46.37
C THR A 113 -20.07 13.36 -45.99
N THR A 114 -20.50 12.10 -46.19
CA THR A 114 -19.67 10.88 -46.26
C THR A 114 -19.70 10.30 -47.68
N PRO A 115 -18.69 9.52 -48.14
CA PRO A 115 -18.70 8.03 -48.06
C PRO A 115 -17.30 7.44 -47.73
N ALA A 116 -16.99 6.13 -47.70
CA ALA A 116 -17.65 4.84 -47.40
C ALA A 116 -16.94 3.70 -48.18
N GLY A 117 -16.81 2.50 -47.57
CA GLY A 117 -16.32 1.25 -48.20
C GLY A 117 -14.80 0.96 -48.11
N ASP A 118 -14.32 -0.28 -48.25
CA ASP A 118 -15.02 -1.59 -48.09
C ASP A 118 -14.06 -2.80 -48.02
N ALA A 119 -14.60 -3.97 -47.61
CA ALA A 119 -14.16 -5.37 -47.87
C ALA A 119 -12.74 -5.93 -47.52
N ASP A 120 -12.76 -6.97 -46.66
CA ASP A 120 -12.02 -8.27 -46.65
C ASP A 120 -10.66 -8.49 -47.37
N THR A 121 -9.72 -9.17 -46.69
CA THR A 121 -9.43 -10.63 -46.89
C THR A 121 -8.26 -11.19 -46.06
N LEU A 122 -8.38 -12.47 -45.69
CA LEU A 122 -7.34 -13.42 -45.21
C LEU A 122 -7.74 -14.83 -45.73
N PRO A 123 -6.92 -15.91 -45.62
CA PRO A 123 -5.60 -16.04 -45.01
C PRO A 123 -4.53 -16.66 -45.94
N ASN A 124 -3.31 -16.89 -45.42
CA ASN A 124 -2.65 -18.18 -45.64
C ASN A 124 -1.62 -18.52 -44.56
N VAL A 125 -1.31 -19.82 -44.39
CA VAL A 125 -0.41 -20.34 -43.35
C VAL A 125 0.90 -20.84 -43.96
N ALA A 126 2.03 -20.43 -43.38
CA ALA A 126 3.34 -21.06 -43.60
C ALA A 126 4.14 -21.06 -42.30
N ALA A 127 4.60 -22.23 -41.87
CA ALA A 127 5.45 -22.37 -40.69
C ALA A 127 6.93 -22.47 -41.11
N SER A 128 7.81 -21.69 -40.49
CA SER A 128 9.26 -21.86 -40.59
C SER A 128 9.92 -21.61 -39.24
N THR A 129 10.76 -22.56 -38.81
CA THR A 129 11.44 -22.51 -37.52
C THR A 129 12.84 -21.92 -37.65
N SER A 130 13.03 -20.70 -37.17
CA SER A 130 14.34 -20.09 -36.97
C SER A 130 14.35 -19.25 -35.69
N ALA A 131 15.19 -19.61 -34.73
CA ALA A 131 15.36 -18.88 -33.48
C ALA A 131 16.24 -17.63 -33.67
N THR A 132 15.73 -16.63 -34.38
CA THR A 132 16.35 -15.30 -34.42
C THR A 132 16.14 -14.60 -33.08
N ALA A 133 17.22 -14.09 -32.48
CA ALA A 133 17.12 -13.21 -31.32
C ALA A 133 16.34 -11.94 -31.71
N ALA A 134 15.19 -11.73 -31.08
CA ALA A 134 14.25 -10.68 -31.44
C ALA A 134 14.83 -9.28 -31.14
N THR A 135 14.74 -8.37 -32.11
CA THR A 135 15.09 -6.96 -31.96
C THR A 135 14.22 -6.34 -30.85
N PRO A 136 14.69 -5.37 -30.02
CA PRO A 136 13.91 -4.88 -28.87
C PRO A 136 12.47 -4.43 -29.18
N THR A 137 12.21 -3.91 -30.39
CA THR A 137 10.86 -3.58 -30.87
C THR A 137 9.92 -4.80 -30.90
N GLN A 138 10.40 -5.95 -31.37
CA GLN A 138 9.62 -7.19 -31.42
C GLN A 138 9.32 -7.77 -30.02
N PHE A 139 10.06 -7.37 -28.98
CA PHE A 139 9.72 -7.71 -27.59
C PHE A 139 8.61 -6.81 -27.04
N ALA A 140 8.53 -5.54 -27.45
CA ALA A 140 7.40 -4.67 -27.11
C ALA A 140 6.10 -5.15 -27.78
N ASP A 141 6.15 -5.52 -29.06
CA ASP A 141 5.01 -6.06 -29.82
C ASP A 141 4.43 -7.37 -29.23
N GLN A 142 5.20 -8.09 -28.39
CA GLN A 142 4.75 -9.29 -27.67
C GLN A 142 4.00 -8.98 -26.36
N ILE A 143 4.05 -7.73 -25.87
CA ILE A 143 3.41 -7.27 -24.63
C ILE A 143 2.08 -6.56 -24.96
N ALA A 144 1.31 -7.14 -25.89
CA ALA A 144 0.07 -6.57 -26.37
C ALA A 144 -0.99 -6.50 -25.25
N ILE A 145 -1.27 -5.29 -24.76
CA ILE A 145 -2.30 -5.03 -23.76
C ILE A 145 -3.69 -4.91 -24.40
N ASP A 146 -4.73 -5.38 -23.71
CA ASP A 146 -6.11 -5.18 -24.17
C ASP A 146 -6.55 -3.72 -23.96
N ILE A 147 -6.77 -3.01 -25.07
CA ILE A 147 -7.28 -1.63 -25.12
C ILE A 147 -8.74 -1.52 -25.59
N SER A 148 -9.48 -2.62 -25.75
CA SER A 148 -10.92 -2.62 -26.05
C SER A 148 -11.71 -1.80 -25.03
N GLU A 149 -12.91 -1.29 -25.36
CA GLU A 149 -13.74 -0.66 -24.31
C GLU A 149 -14.26 -1.69 -23.31
N ASN A 150 -14.86 -2.77 -23.80
CA ASN A 150 -15.44 -3.83 -22.97
C ASN A 150 -14.40 -4.89 -22.55
N PHE A 151 -13.59 -4.58 -21.53
CA PHE A 151 -12.74 -5.56 -20.86
C PHE A 151 -13.47 -6.23 -19.68
N SER A 152 -13.17 -7.51 -19.43
CA SER A 152 -13.63 -8.25 -18.26
C SER A 152 -12.48 -9.08 -17.68
N SER A 153 -12.45 -9.26 -16.36
CA SER A 153 -11.39 -10.02 -15.69
C SER A 153 -11.40 -11.50 -16.11
N ILE A 154 -10.28 -12.19 -15.95
CA ILE A 154 -10.17 -13.63 -16.24
C ILE A 154 -9.99 -14.38 -14.92
N LEU A 155 -10.92 -15.29 -14.63
CA LEU A 155 -10.78 -16.24 -13.53
C LEU A 155 -9.74 -17.29 -13.93
N GLY A 156 -8.51 -17.12 -13.47
CA GLY A 156 -7.46 -18.12 -13.59
C GLY A 156 -7.76 -19.33 -12.71
N VAL A 157 -7.56 -20.54 -13.23
CA VAL A 157 -7.75 -21.80 -12.51
C VAL A 157 -6.52 -22.67 -12.73
N TYR A 158 -5.82 -22.97 -11.65
CA TYR A 158 -4.49 -23.59 -11.63
C TYR A 158 -4.44 -24.75 -10.62
N GLN A 159 -3.44 -25.64 -10.70
CA GLN A 159 -3.40 -26.83 -9.85
C GLN A 159 -2.56 -26.65 -8.58
N LYS A 160 -1.49 -25.84 -8.64
CA LYS A 160 -0.46 -25.77 -7.58
C LYS A 160 -0.17 -24.34 -7.15
N ALA A 161 -0.06 -23.42 -8.10
CA ALA A 161 0.45 -22.07 -7.85
C ALA A 161 -0.30 -21.01 -8.66
N ALA A 162 -0.35 -19.80 -8.11
CA ALA A 162 -0.87 -18.63 -8.81
C ALA A 162 -0.23 -17.32 -8.35
N VAL A 163 -0.22 -16.35 -9.24
CA VAL A 163 0.08 -14.94 -8.99
C VAL A 163 -1.05 -14.11 -9.59
N SER A 164 -1.51 -13.10 -8.85
CA SER A 164 -2.49 -12.10 -9.32
C SER A 164 -1.95 -10.71 -9.05
N SER A 165 -1.91 -9.86 -10.08
CA SER A 165 -1.40 -8.50 -9.97
C SER A 165 -2.03 -7.55 -10.98
N ASP A 166 -1.82 -6.25 -10.78
CA ASP A 166 -2.25 -5.17 -11.67
C ASP A 166 -1.69 -5.22 -13.11
N ASN A 167 -0.87 -6.21 -13.48
CA ASN A 167 -0.40 -6.41 -14.85
C ASN A 167 -0.12 -7.90 -15.17
N LEU A 168 -0.62 -8.38 -16.31
CA LEU A 168 -0.47 -9.78 -16.74
C LEU A 168 0.99 -10.21 -16.92
N GLU A 169 1.88 -9.38 -17.46
CA GLU A 169 3.29 -9.75 -17.66
C GLU A 169 4.03 -9.86 -16.33
N CYS A 170 3.66 -9.05 -15.35
CA CYS A 170 4.23 -9.13 -14.01
C CYS A 170 3.74 -10.39 -13.26
N SER A 171 2.46 -10.76 -13.44
CA SER A 171 1.95 -12.05 -12.96
C SER A 171 2.65 -13.23 -13.63
N LYS A 172 2.89 -13.19 -14.94
CA LYS A 172 3.70 -14.20 -15.67
C LYS A 172 5.13 -14.30 -15.13
N ILE A 173 5.79 -13.17 -14.85
CA ILE A 173 7.14 -13.13 -14.26
C ILE A 173 7.15 -13.81 -12.88
N GLY A 174 6.19 -13.51 -12.01
CA GLY A 174 6.06 -14.22 -10.72
C GLY A 174 5.82 -15.72 -10.91
N SER A 175 4.97 -16.12 -11.86
CA SER A 175 4.71 -17.53 -12.16
C SER A 175 5.93 -18.26 -12.76
N ASP A 176 6.78 -17.60 -13.54
CA ASP A 176 8.05 -18.14 -14.04
C ASP A 176 9.05 -18.36 -12.88
N ILE A 177 9.14 -17.42 -11.94
CA ILE A 177 9.97 -17.54 -10.74
C ILE A 177 9.54 -18.76 -9.90
N LEU A 178 8.23 -18.94 -9.65
CA LEU A 178 7.71 -20.14 -8.98
C LEU A 178 8.00 -21.43 -9.78
N SER A 179 7.97 -21.36 -11.12
CA SER A 179 8.32 -22.49 -12.00
C SER A 179 9.81 -22.86 -11.95
N ARG A 180 10.67 -21.91 -11.57
CA ARG A 180 12.12 -22.08 -11.36
C ARG A 180 12.49 -22.46 -9.91
N ASN A 181 11.52 -22.91 -9.11
CA ASN A 181 11.65 -23.20 -7.67
C ASN A 181 12.01 -21.98 -6.80
N GLY A 182 11.64 -20.76 -7.22
CA GLY A 182 11.63 -19.61 -6.32
C GLY A 182 10.51 -19.69 -5.30
N SER A 183 10.68 -19.00 -4.17
CA SER A 183 9.68 -18.93 -3.10
C SER A 183 8.50 -18.03 -3.47
N ALA A 184 7.46 -18.04 -2.64
CA ALA A 184 6.35 -17.08 -2.74
C ALA A 184 6.86 -15.61 -2.68
N VAL A 185 7.95 -15.36 -1.96
CA VAL A 185 8.56 -14.04 -1.81
C VAL A 185 9.47 -13.68 -2.98
N ASP A 186 10.26 -14.60 -3.53
CA ASP A 186 11.00 -14.38 -4.79
C ASP A 186 10.05 -13.95 -5.91
N ALA A 187 8.93 -14.67 -6.04
CA ALA A 187 7.90 -14.41 -7.04
C ALA A 187 7.18 -13.09 -6.82
N ALA A 188 6.90 -12.73 -5.56
CA ALA A 188 6.34 -11.44 -5.21
C ALA A 188 7.30 -10.29 -5.56
N ILE A 189 8.58 -10.37 -5.18
CA ILE A 189 9.58 -9.33 -5.44
C ILE A 189 9.77 -9.12 -6.95
N ALA A 190 9.98 -10.19 -7.74
CA ALA A 190 10.15 -10.06 -9.18
C ALA A 190 8.93 -9.44 -9.88
N ALA A 191 7.72 -9.83 -9.45
CA ALA A 191 6.48 -9.30 -10.00
C ALA A 191 6.17 -7.87 -9.51
N LEU A 192 6.57 -7.49 -8.29
CA LEU A 192 6.47 -6.11 -7.78
C LEU A 192 7.47 -5.18 -8.47
N LEU A 193 8.71 -5.61 -8.70
CA LEU A 193 9.69 -4.88 -9.54
C LEU A 193 9.15 -4.66 -10.96
N CYS A 194 8.43 -5.63 -11.52
CA CYS A 194 7.76 -5.45 -12.80
C CYS A 194 6.57 -4.46 -12.70
N ASN A 195 5.71 -4.60 -11.69
CA ASN A 195 4.58 -3.68 -11.48
C ASN A 195 5.07 -2.24 -11.26
N GLY A 196 6.15 -2.04 -10.50
CA GLY A 196 6.78 -0.75 -10.25
C GLY A 196 7.35 -0.06 -11.50
N LEU A 197 7.61 -0.83 -12.55
CA LEU A 197 8.01 -0.31 -13.86
C LEU A 197 6.81 -0.06 -14.78
N LEU A 198 5.88 -1.03 -14.88
CA LEU A 198 4.73 -0.96 -15.79
C LEU A 198 3.57 -0.12 -15.24
N THR A 199 3.59 0.21 -13.94
CA THR A 199 2.55 0.97 -13.23
C THR A 199 3.13 2.10 -12.37
N LEU A 200 4.18 2.77 -12.86
CA LEU A 200 4.88 3.92 -12.23
C LEU A 200 3.97 5.03 -11.67
N GLN A 201 2.75 5.18 -12.19
CA GLN A 201 1.76 6.11 -11.62
C GLN A 201 1.16 5.64 -10.29
N SER A 202 1.40 4.42 -9.85
CA SER A 202 0.73 3.76 -8.72
C SER A 202 1.67 3.15 -7.69
N MET A 203 2.83 2.64 -8.10
CA MET A 203 3.86 2.13 -7.21
C MET A 203 5.24 2.19 -7.87
N GLY A 204 6.30 1.96 -7.11
CA GLY A 204 7.66 1.84 -7.65
C GLY A 204 8.71 1.90 -6.54
N ILE A 205 9.98 1.71 -6.93
CA ILE A 205 11.12 1.70 -6.00
C ILE A 205 11.30 3.01 -5.21
N GLY A 206 10.67 4.11 -5.61
CA GLY A 206 10.65 5.39 -4.89
C GLY A 206 9.50 5.57 -3.88
N GLY A 207 8.79 4.50 -3.51
CA GLY A 207 7.69 4.51 -2.54
C GLY A 207 7.85 3.50 -1.40
N GLY A 208 6.75 2.88 -0.97
CA GLY A 208 6.74 1.91 0.13
C GLY A 208 5.55 0.95 0.12
N PHE A 209 5.73 -0.20 0.77
CA PHE A 209 4.74 -1.28 0.83
C PHE A 209 4.45 -1.76 2.25
N LEU A 210 3.28 -2.38 2.41
CA LEU A 210 3.00 -3.30 3.52
C LEU A 210 2.80 -4.71 2.94
N MET A 211 3.38 -5.72 3.58
CA MET A 211 3.38 -7.12 3.12
C MET A 211 3.07 -8.08 4.28
N ASN A 212 2.40 -9.17 3.95
CA ASN A 212 2.06 -10.26 4.84
C ASN A 212 2.51 -11.57 4.16
N VAL A 213 3.36 -12.36 4.82
CA VAL A 213 4.01 -13.57 4.29
C VAL A 213 3.66 -14.76 5.17
N TYR A 214 2.83 -15.69 4.68
CA TYR A 214 2.45 -16.90 5.40
C TYR A 214 3.38 -18.07 5.04
N SER A 215 4.01 -18.64 6.07
CA SER A 215 4.74 -19.91 6.03
C SER A 215 3.76 -21.04 6.35
N ARG A 216 3.52 -21.94 5.40
CA ARG A 216 2.67 -23.11 5.62
C ARG A 216 3.30 -24.13 6.55
N GLN A 217 4.63 -24.25 6.50
CA GLN A 217 5.38 -25.16 7.35
C GLN A 217 5.26 -24.78 8.83
N GLU A 218 5.33 -23.48 9.13
CA GLU A 218 5.22 -22.95 10.50
C GLU A 218 3.76 -22.65 10.92
N ARG A 219 2.85 -22.59 9.94
CA ARG A 219 1.44 -22.18 10.07
C ARG A 219 1.29 -20.79 10.68
N HIS A 220 2.14 -19.86 10.26
CA HIS A 220 2.22 -18.52 10.81
C HIS A 220 2.51 -17.49 9.71
N ALA A 221 2.13 -16.23 9.91
CA ALA A 221 2.42 -15.15 8.98
C ALA A 221 3.30 -14.05 9.59
N THR A 222 4.35 -13.68 8.87
CA THR A 222 5.22 -12.54 9.18
C THR A 222 4.78 -11.33 8.37
N SER A 223 4.63 -10.19 9.04
CA SER A 223 4.42 -8.89 8.42
C SER A 223 5.75 -8.18 8.17
N ILE A 224 5.83 -7.48 7.04
CA ILE A 224 6.94 -6.57 6.71
C ILE A 224 6.33 -5.20 6.44
N ASP A 225 6.73 -4.21 7.26
CA ASP A 225 6.40 -2.80 7.08
C ASP A 225 7.59 -2.11 6.42
N ALA A 226 7.42 -1.82 5.13
CA ALA A 226 8.36 -1.05 4.31
C ALA A 226 7.73 0.28 3.87
N ARG A 227 6.85 0.85 4.71
CA ARG A 227 6.26 2.18 4.51
C ARG A 227 7.34 3.26 4.66
N GLU A 228 7.22 4.32 3.90
CA GLU A 228 8.14 5.46 3.94
C GLU A 228 8.08 6.17 5.30
N VAL A 229 9.22 6.68 5.78
CA VAL A 229 9.29 7.50 7.02
C VAL A 229 9.42 8.99 6.70
N ALA A 230 8.94 9.83 7.62
CA ALA A 230 9.24 11.25 7.61
C ALA A 230 10.76 11.50 7.72
N PRO A 231 11.34 12.42 6.92
CA PRO A 231 12.75 12.77 7.02
C PRO A 231 13.15 13.27 8.42
N TYR A 232 14.41 13.12 8.82
CA TYR A 232 14.92 13.61 10.11
C TYR A 232 14.76 15.13 10.28
N ALA A 233 14.69 15.87 9.17
CA ALA A 233 14.47 17.32 9.13
C ALA A 233 12.98 17.73 9.02
N ALA A 234 12.02 16.79 9.15
CA ALA A 234 10.60 17.09 9.09
C ALA A 234 10.10 17.70 10.41
N GLU A 235 9.83 19.01 10.38
CA GLU A 235 9.19 19.74 11.48
C GLU A 235 7.67 19.47 11.49
N PRO A 236 6.99 19.41 12.65
CA PRO A 236 5.57 19.05 12.72
C PRO A 236 4.64 20.00 11.95
N ASP A 237 4.96 21.30 11.91
CA ASP A 237 4.16 22.38 11.33
C ASP A 237 4.51 22.70 9.86
N ILE A 238 5.32 21.85 9.21
CA ILE A 238 5.87 22.06 7.86
C ILE A 238 4.81 22.34 6.77
N PHE A 239 3.56 21.92 6.98
CA PHE A 239 2.45 22.11 6.03
C PHE A 239 1.35 23.07 6.49
N ASP A 240 1.36 23.57 7.72
CA ASP A 240 0.17 24.26 8.29
C ASP A 240 -0.17 25.57 7.57
N LYS A 241 0.85 26.21 6.98
CA LYS A 241 0.73 27.44 6.17
C LYS A 241 0.41 27.16 4.69
N SER A 242 0.68 25.94 4.22
CA SER A 242 0.57 25.51 2.81
C SER A 242 0.30 24.00 2.72
N PRO A 243 -0.91 23.52 3.05
CA PRO A 243 -1.24 22.09 3.04
C PRO A 243 -1.08 21.43 1.66
N GLU A 244 -1.16 22.20 0.58
CA GLU A 244 -0.95 21.73 -0.80
C GLU A 244 0.47 21.17 -1.06
N LEU A 245 1.46 21.56 -0.26
CA LEU A 245 2.85 21.08 -0.36
C LEU A 245 3.04 19.67 0.20
N SER A 246 2.07 19.12 0.95
CA SER A 246 2.06 17.71 1.32
C SER A 246 1.62 16.81 0.17
N ILE A 247 0.86 17.35 -0.79
CA ILE A 247 0.29 16.60 -1.92
C ILE A 247 1.30 16.46 -3.06
N ARG A 248 2.08 17.53 -3.35
CA ARG A 248 3.04 17.58 -4.48
C ARG A 248 4.28 18.41 -4.14
N GLY A 249 5.35 18.14 -4.88
CA GLY A 249 6.63 18.85 -4.73
C GLY A 249 7.56 18.19 -3.70
N PRO A 250 8.75 18.76 -3.47
CA PRO A 250 9.86 18.05 -2.84
C PRO A 250 9.71 17.83 -1.33
N LEU A 251 8.85 18.61 -0.67
CA LEU A 251 8.51 18.45 0.76
C LEU A 251 7.51 17.32 1.01
N SER A 252 6.77 16.91 -0.02
CA SER A 252 5.82 15.79 0.09
C SER A 252 6.50 14.42 0.19
N ILE A 253 7.78 14.34 -0.18
CA ILE A 253 8.53 13.09 -0.31
C ILE A 253 8.93 12.58 1.08
N ALA A 254 8.51 11.36 1.38
CA ALA A 254 8.99 10.57 2.53
C ALA A 254 10.12 9.62 2.07
N VAL A 255 10.93 9.15 3.01
CA VAL A 255 12.13 8.33 2.73
C VAL A 255 11.72 6.97 2.14
N PRO A 256 12.08 6.63 0.88
CA PRO A 256 11.57 5.43 0.20
C PRO A 256 11.94 4.10 0.88
N GLY A 257 10.94 3.27 1.19
CA GLY A 257 11.12 2.00 1.88
C GLY A 257 11.12 0.75 1.00
N GLU A 258 10.56 0.84 -0.22
CA GLU A 258 10.24 -0.30 -1.09
C GLU A 258 11.39 -1.33 -1.23
N VAL A 259 12.61 -0.86 -1.53
CA VAL A 259 13.74 -1.74 -1.83
C VAL A 259 14.37 -2.33 -0.56
N MET A 260 14.31 -1.63 0.58
CA MET A 260 14.70 -2.20 1.88
C MET A 260 13.71 -3.29 2.31
N GLY A 261 12.42 -3.07 2.06
CA GLY A 261 11.40 -4.09 2.25
C GLY A 261 11.69 -5.36 1.43
N TYR A 262 12.04 -5.21 0.15
CA TYR A 262 12.46 -6.34 -0.68
C TYR A 262 13.72 -7.02 -0.13
N HIS A 263 14.68 -6.26 0.41
CA HIS A 263 15.90 -6.81 1.00
C HIS A 263 15.60 -7.68 2.24
N GLU A 264 14.82 -7.18 3.19
CA GLU A 264 14.41 -7.94 4.38
C GLU A 264 13.59 -9.17 4.01
N ALA A 265 12.66 -9.05 3.07
CA ALA A 265 11.85 -10.16 2.57
C ALA A 265 12.72 -11.25 1.90
N HIS A 266 13.62 -10.85 0.99
CA HIS A 266 14.52 -11.77 0.28
C HIS A 266 15.51 -12.45 1.22
N THR A 267 16.08 -11.71 2.19
CA THR A 267 17.05 -12.24 3.16
C THR A 267 16.45 -13.32 4.07
N ARG A 268 15.12 -13.31 4.28
CA ARG A 268 14.41 -14.22 5.19
C ARG A 268 13.73 -15.38 4.48
N PHE A 269 13.20 -15.14 3.27
CA PHE A 269 12.29 -16.06 2.57
C PHE A 269 12.69 -16.33 1.11
N GLY A 270 13.72 -15.67 0.59
CA GLY A 270 14.21 -15.84 -0.78
C GLY A 270 14.99 -17.15 -0.97
N GLN A 271 14.91 -17.70 -2.18
CA GLN A 271 15.59 -18.94 -2.59
C GLN A 271 16.39 -18.76 -3.88
N LEU A 272 16.01 -17.81 -4.76
CA LEU A 272 16.78 -17.49 -5.96
C LEU A 272 17.77 -16.33 -5.73
N PRO A 273 18.84 -16.20 -6.55
CA PRO A 273 19.70 -15.04 -6.55
C PRO A 273 18.93 -13.75 -6.83
N TRP A 274 19.21 -12.68 -6.07
CA TRP A 274 18.55 -11.37 -6.21
C TRP A 274 18.52 -10.86 -7.67
N ALA A 275 19.63 -10.99 -8.40
CA ALA A 275 19.74 -10.55 -9.79
C ALA A 275 18.71 -11.23 -10.73
N ASP A 276 18.33 -12.49 -10.46
CA ASP A 276 17.33 -13.23 -11.25
C ASP A 276 15.91 -12.70 -11.04
N LEU A 277 15.66 -11.97 -9.95
CA LEU A 277 14.40 -11.29 -9.65
C LEU A 277 14.29 -9.94 -10.38
N VAL A 278 15.43 -9.23 -10.53
CA VAL A 278 15.49 -7.90 -11.17
C VAL A 278 15.61 -7.99 -12.70
N ALA A 279 16.31 -9.00 -13.23
CA ALA A 279 16.61 -9.15 -14.65
C ALA A 279 15.38 -9.13 -15.59
N PRO A 280 14.22 -9.73 -15.26
CA PRO A 280 13.01 -9.64 -16.08
C PRO A 280 12.54 -8.18 -16.26
N SER A 281 12.53 -7.41 -15.17
CA SER A 281 12.08 -6.01 -15.16
C SER A 281 13.09 -5.09 -15.84
N LEU A 282 14.40 -5.33 -15.68
CA LEU A 282 15.43 -4.60 -16.43
C LEU A 282 15.24 -4.77 -17.95
N LYS A 283 14.99 -6.00 -18.41
CA LYS A 283 14.73 -6.29 -19.82
C LYS A 283 13.47 -5.58 -20.34
N LEU A 284 12.40 -5.51 -19.55
CA LEU A 284 11.20 -4.73 -19.88
C LEU A 284 11.50 -3.22 -19.97
N CYS A 285 12.38 -2.71 -19.12
CA CYS A 285 12.79 -1.31 -19.12
C CYS A 285 13.51 -0.93 -20.43
N GLU A 286 14.44 -1.77 -20.88
CA GLU A 286 15.15 -1.59 -22.14
C GLU A 286 14.24 -1.77 -23.37
N ALA A 287 13.31 -2.71 -23.33
CA ALA A 287 12.35 -2.97 -24.41
C ALA A 287 11.34 -1.82 -24.59
N GLY A 288 10.79 -1.30 -23.49
CA GLY A 288 9.62 -0.42 -23.48
C GLY A 288 8.31 -1.20 -23.27
N TYR A 289 7.22 -0.48 -23.01
CA TYR A 289 5.92 -1.06 -22.70
C TYR A 289 4.76 -0.18 -23.19
N HIS A 290 3.56 -0.74 -23.28
CA HIS A 290 2.36 0.00 -23.66
C HIS A 290 1.73 0.77 -22.49
N VAL A 291 1.37 2.03 -22.69
CA VAL A 291 0.59 2.84 -21.73
C VAL A 291 -0.77 2.17 -21.49
N SER A 292 -1.06 1.74 -20.27
CA SER A 292 -2.36 1.14 -19.91
C SER A 292 -3.49 2.17 -19.88
N LYS A 293 -4.76 1.73 -19.95
CA LYS A 293 -5.91 2.65 -19.77
C LYS A 293 -5.88 3.38 -18.42
N HIS A 294 -5.44 2.68 -17.37
CA HIS A 294 -5.25 3.27 -16.04
C HIS A 294 -4.13 4.32 -16.02
N MET A 295 -2.97 4.03 -16.63
CA MET A 295 -1.88 5.00 -16.76
C MET A 295 -2.29 6.23 -17.59
N ALA A 296 -3.01 6.05 -18.70
CA ALA A 296 -3.54 7.16 -19.50
C ALA A 296 -4.56 8.02 -18.72
N ARG A 297 -5.41 7.40 -17.88
CA ARG A 297 -6.34 8.11 -16.99
C ARG A 297 -5.59 8.90 -15.91
N ALA A 298 -4.62 8.29 -15.24
CA ALA A 298 -3.78 8.94 -14.24
C ALA A 298 -3.01 10.12 -14.84
N LEU A 299 -2.36 9.92 -16.00
CA LEU A 299 -1.68 10.98 -16.76
C LEU A 299 -2.64 12.14 -17.07
N LYS A 300 -3.86 11.87 -17.54
CA LYS A 300 -4.87 12.92 -17.80
C LYS A 300 -5.23 13.72 -16.53
N ILE A 301 -5.27 13.08 -15.37
CA ILE A 301 -5.56 13.73 -14.08
C ILE A 301 -4.39 14.64 -13.65
N VAL A 302 -3.14 14.17 -13.78
CA VAL A 302 -1.97 14.94 -13.33
C VAL A 302 -1.35 15.88 -14.37
N TRP A 303 -1.70 15.76 -15.66
CA TRP A 303 -1.07 16.51 -16.76
C TRP A 303 -0.91 18.02 -16.52
N PRO A 304 -1.90 18.75 -15.96
CA PRO A 304 -1.76 20.17 -15.67
C PRO A 304 -0.55 20.53 -14.78
N PHE A 305 -0.09 19.59 -13.95
CA PHE A 305 0.99 19.78 -12.97
C PHE A 305 2.35 19.23 -13.46
N ILE A 306 2.36 18.22 -14.34
CA ILE A 306 3.60 17.55 -14.78
C ILE A 306 4.10 17.94 -16.18
N LYS A 307 3.24 18.47 -17.06
CA LYS A 307 3.52 18.61 -18.51
C LYS A 307 4.76 19.45 -18.89
N GLU A 308 5.17 20.40 -18.03
CA GLU A 308 6.33 21.26 -18.29
C GLU A 308 7.67 20.61 -17.89
N GLN A 309 7.64 19.53 -17.10
CA GLN A 309 8.84 18.85 -16.61
C GLN A 309 9.45 17.96 -17.70
N GLU A 310 10.76 18.07 -17.93
CA GLU A 310 11.48 17.34 -18.99
C GLU A 310 11.26 15.82 -18.92
N HIS A 311 11.35 15.24 -17.72
CA HIS A 311 11.25 13.78 -17.52
C HIS A 311 9.88 13.20 -17.86
N TYR A 312 8.80 14.00 -17.85
CA TYR A 312 7.46 13.56 -18.24
C TYR A 312 7.19 13.68 -19.75
N LYS A 313 8.09 14.26 -20.53
CA LYS A 313 7.95 14.36 -22.00
C LYS A 313 7.99 13.01 -22.72
N ILE A 314 8.42 11.94 -22.05
CA ILE A 314 8.28 10.55 -22.55
C ILE A 314 6.81 10.10 -22.64
N TYR A 315 5.90 10.77 -21.93
CA TYR A 315 4.46 10.54 -21.97
C TYR A 315 3.73 11.56 -22.86
N ALA A 316 4.43 12.53 -23.46
CA ALA A 316 3.84 13.59 -24.28
C ALA A 316 3.81 13.22 -25.76
N ASN A 317 2.63 13.28 -26.38
CA ASN A 317 2.54 13.36 -27.83
C ASN A 317 3.14 14.71 -28.28
N LYS A 318 4.25 14.64 -29.03
CA LYS A 318 5.03 15.80 -29.49
C LYS A 318 4.29 16.73 -30.45
N GLU A 319 3.24 16.25 -31.11
CA GLU A 319 2.44 17.02 -32.07
C GLU A 319 1.31 17.80 -31.38
N THR A 320 0.78 17.28 -30.25
CA THR A 320 -0.40 17.84 -29.58
C THR A 320 -0.12 18.43 -28.19
N GLY A 321 1.00 18.10 -27.56
CA GLY A 321 1.31 18.49 -26.17
C GLY A 321 0.44 17.80 -25.10
N LEU A 322 -0.33 16.77 -25.49
CA LEU A 322 -1.22 16.00 -24.62
C LEU A 322 -0.57 14.65 -24.23
N PRO A 323 -1.08 13.96 -23.18
CA PRO A 323 -0.63 12.62 -22.86
C PRO A 323 -0.81 11.64 -24.03
N HIS A 324 0.08 10.66 -24.13
CA HIS A 324 -0.09 9.51 -25.01
C HIS A 324 -1.37 8.73 -24.69
N ALA A 325 -2.09 8.30 -25.73
CA ALA A 325 -3.26 7.45 -25.60
C ALA A 325 -2.88 6.03 -25.13
N SER A 326 -3.81 5.34 -24.47
CA SER A 326 -3.61 3.95 -24.07
C SER A 326 -3.30 3.05 -25.27
N GLY A 327 -2.34 2.14 -25.14
CA GLY A 327 -1.81 1.32 -26.23
C GLY A 327 -0.58 1.92 -26.93
N THR A 328 -0.24 3.19 -26.70
CA THR A 328 1.03 3.76 -27.17
C THR A 328 2.20 3.07 -26.49
N VAL A 329 3.20 2.61 -27.25
CA VAL A 329 4.47 2.13 -26.69
C VAL A 329 5.31 3.33 -26.22
N VAL A 330 5.67 3.33 -24.95
CA VAL A 330 6.60 4.28 -24.34
C VAL A 330 7.87 3.56 -23.89
N LYS A 331 8.95 4.31 -23.71
CA LYS A 331 10.13 3.84 -22.97
C LYS A 331 10.27 4.68 -21.70
N PRO A 332 10.57 4.05 -20.54
CA PRO A 332 10.89 4.78 -19.31
C PRO A 332 12.17 5.62 -19.50
N PRO A 333 12.49 6.55 -18.57
CA PRO A 333 13.75 7.27 -18.60
C PRO A 333 14.92 6.27 -18.58
N LYS A 334 15.96 6.48 -19.42
CA LYS A 334 17.12 5.57 -19.46
C LYS A 334 17.74 5.39 -18.07
N GLN A 335 17.76 6.47 -17.30
CA GLN A 335 18.14 6.55 -15.90
C GLN A 335 17.47 5.49 -15.02
N LEU A 336 16.17 5.21 -15.22
CA LEU A 336 15.46 4.20 -14.46
C LEU A 336 15.99 2.80 -14.76
N CYS A 337 16.33 2.51 -16.02
CA CYS A 337 16.91 1.22 -16.40
C CYS A 337 18.34 1.06 -15.85
N GLU A 338 19.15 2.12 -15.85
CA GLU A 338 20.46 2.10 -15.18
C GLU A 338 20.31 1.93 -13.66
N SER A 339 19.27 2.48 -13.02
CA SER A 339 18.97 2.24 -11.60
C SER A 339 18.56 0.79 -11.33
N TYR A 340 17.70 0.19 -12.16
CA TYR A 340 17.37 -1.25 -12.07
C TYR A 340 18.60 -2.14 -12.31
N LYS A 341 19.50 -1.71 -13.20
CA LYS A 341 20.77 -2.40 -13.43
C LYS A 341 21.71 -2.32 -12.23
N LEU A 342 21.86 -1.14 -11.60
CA LEU A 342 22.61 -1.00 -10.34
C LEU A 342 22.05 -1.90 -9.24
N LEU A 343 20.72 -1.97 -9.11
CA LEU A 343 20.05 -2.91 -8.18
C LEU A 343 20.34 -4.38 -8.52
N ALA A 344 20.44 -4.75 -9.80
CA ALA A 344 20.77 -6.12 -10.21
C ALA A 344 22.26 -6.48 -10.01
N GLU A 345 23.17 -5.54 -10.28
CA GLU A 345 24.63 -5.74 -10.22
C GLU A 345 25.19 -5.62 -8.79
N ASN A 346 24.68 -4.68 -7.98
CA ASN A 346 25.19 -4.38 -6.64
C ASN A 346 24.28 -4.87 -5.50
N GLY A 347 23.05 -5.32 -5.80
CA GLY A 347 22.06 -5.73 -4.82
C GLY A 347 21.16 -4.59 -4.30
N PRO A 348 20.14 -4.91 -3.46
CA PRO A 348 19.12 -3.94 -3.06
C PRO A 348 19.66 -2.78 -2.21
N LEU A 349 20.69 -3.05 -1.41
CA LEU A 349 21.32 -2.04 -0.53
C LEU A 349 22.03 -0.92 -1.29
N ASP A 350 22.27 -1.05 -2.60
CA ASP A 350 22.90 0.00 -3.40
C ASP A 350 22.10 1.31 -3.41
N MET A 351 20.77 1.22 -3.25
CA MET A 351 19.85 2.36 -3.10
C MET A 351 20.01 3.11 -1.76
N TYR A 352 20.56 2.46 -0.72
CA TYR A 352 20.65 3.03 0.63
C TYR A 352 22.08 3.37 1.07
N ASN A 353 23.10 2.67 0.55
CA ASN A 353 24.51 2.94 0.88
C ASN A 353 25.52 2.83 -0.29
N GLY A 354 25.06 2.52 -1.51
CA GLY A 354 25.92 2.24 -2.67
C GLY A 354 26.09 3.39 -3.65
N THR A 355 25.83 3.12 -4.93
CA THR A 355 25.95 4.05 -6.05
C THR A 355 24.62 4.77 -6.31
N LEU A 356 23.53 4.02 -6.41
CA LEU A 356 22.18 4.54 -6.58
C LEU A 356 21.77 5.47 -5.42
N ALA A 357 22.19 5.16 -4.19
CA ALA A 357 22.01 6.02 -3.02
C ALA A 357 22.54 7.45 -3.25
N LYS A 358 23.74 7.59 -3.85
CA LYS A 358 24.36 8.90 -4.09
C LYS A 358 23.60 9.67 -5.18
N LEU A 359 23.25 8.99 -6.27
CA LEU A 359 22.45 9.56 -7.35
C LEU A 359 21.07 10.03 -6.85
N LEU A 360 20.46 9.26 -5.94
CA LEU A 360 19.17 9.60 -5.32
C LEU A 360 19.28 10.80 -4.37
N VAL A 361 20.33 10.89 -3.54
CA VAL A 361 20.57 12.08 -2.68
C VAL A 361 20.85 13.32 -3.52
N GLU A 362 21.62 13.21 -4.61
CA GLU A 362 21.84 14.33 -5.52
C GLU A 362 20.53 14.77 -6.21
N ASP A 363 19.70 13.83 -6.65
CA ASP A 363 18.37 14.13 -7.23
C ASP A 363 17.45 14.81 -6.20
N LEU A 364 17.37 14.29 -4.98
CA LEU A 364 16.56 14.84 -3.89
C LEU A 364 17.02 16.25 -3.51
N SER A 365 18.34 16.47 -3.43
CA SER A 365 18.92 17.79 -3.12
C SER A 365 18.73 18.80 -4.25
N GLU A 366 18.77 18.38 -5.53
CA GLU A 366 18.52 19.27 -6.67
C GLU A 366 17.02 19.63 -6.80
N LEU A 367 16.14 18.69 -6.49
CA LEU A 367 14.69 18.92 -6.43
C LEU A 367 14.27 19.78 -5.23
N GLY A 368 15.16 20.02 -4.25
CA GLY A 368 14.88 20.83 -3.05
C GLY A 368 14.17 20.06 -1.92
N SER A 369 14.37 18.75 -1.83
CA SER A 369 13.84 17.92 -0.75
C SER A 369 14.69 18.05 0.52
N ILE A 370 14.07 17.76 1.67
CA ILE A 370 14.72 17.75 2.99
C ILE A 370 15.34 16.40 3.35
N ILE A 371 15.23 15.38 2.48
CA ILE A 371 15.86 14.07 2.64
C ILE A 371 17.38 14.18 2.41
N THR A 372 18.17 13.62 3.33
CA THR A 372 19.63 13.60 3.30
C THR A 372 20.18 12.18 3.03
N GLY A 373 21.51 12.05 2.96
CA GLY A 373 22.16 10.74 2.92
C GLY A 373 22.04 9.95 4.22
N ASP A 374 21.90 10.61 5.39
CA ASP A 374 21.69 9.92 6.66
C ASP A 374 20.29 9.28 6.71
N ASP A 375 19.27 9.94 6.15
CA ASP A 375 17.90 9.40 6.05
C ASP A 375 17.87 8.07 5.29
N LEU A 376 18.53 7.99 4.13
CA LEU A 376 18.66 6.73 3.40
C LEU A 376 19.55 5.71 4.15
N GLN A 377 20.63 6.15 4.78
CA GLN A 377 21.56 5.24 5.46
C GLN A 377 20.95 4.56 6.70
N TYR A 378 20.04 5.23 7.41
CA TYR A 378 19.42 4.72 8.63
C TYR A 378 17.98 4.21 8.45
N TYR A 379 17.39 4.32 7.26
CA TYR A 379 16.11 3.69 6.95
C TYR A 379 16.14 2.19 7.24
N SER A 380 15.05 1.67 7.82
CA SER A 380 14.83 0.23 8.00
C SER A 380 13.35 -0.12 7.78
N ALA A 381 13.11 -1.31 7.22
CA ALA A 381 11.80 -1.93 7.18
C ALA A 381 11.62 -2.79 8.44
N ASP A 382 10.45 -2.74 9.07
CA ASP A 382 10.19 -3.53 10.27
C ASP A 382 9.69 -4.93 9.89
N VAL A 383 10.15 -5.95 10.62
CA VAL A 383 9.72 -7.34 10.42
C VAL A 383 9.17 -7.89 11.73
N VAL A 384 7.87 -8.16 11.75
CA VAL A 384 7.09 -8.49 12.96
C VAL A 384 6.10 -9.61 12.69
N HIS A 385 5.63 -10.29 13.73
CA HIS A 385 4.55 -11.27 13.59
C HIS A 385 3.23 -10.58 13.19
N SER A 386 2.51 -11.12 12.22
CA SER A 386 1.18 -10.62 11.82
C SER A 386 0.16 -10.84 12.95
N ILE A 387 -0.79 -9.91 13.09
CA ILE A 387 -1.88 -10.04 14.08
C ILE A 387 -2.87 -11.10 13.58
N THR A 388 -3.34 -11.94 14.49
CA THR A 388 -4.31 -13.01 14.21
C THR A 388 -5.69 -12.69 14.77
N MET A 389 -6.74 -12.95 14.00
CA MET A 389 -8.13 -12.97 14.46
C MET A 389 -8.82 -14.25 13.96
N GLU A 390 -9.59 -14.91 14.82
CA GLU A 390 -10.43 -16.04 14.42
C GLU A 390 -11.67 -15.53 13.66
N LEU A 391 -11.82 -15.90 12.38
CA LEU A 391 -12.93 -15.55 11.52
C LEU A 391 -13.82 -16.80 11.28
N GLY A 392 -14.43 -17.28 12.36
CA GLY A 392 -15.31 -18.45 12.35
C GLY A 392 -14.56 -19.75 12.63
N GLU A 393 -14.14 -20.45 11.58
CA GLU A 393 -13.30 -21.65 11.70
C GLU A 393 -11.86 -21.43 11.21
N ASP A 394 -11.61 -20.30 10.56
CA ASP A 394 -10.35 -19.94 9.89
C ASP A 394 -9.62 -18.84 10.66
N THR A 395 -8.28 -18.82 10.62
CA THR A 395 -7.47 -17.75 11.20
C THR A 395 -7.14 -16.70 10.14
N LEU A 396 -7.56 -15.46 10.38
CA LEU A 396 -7.22 -14.28 9.58
C LEU A 396 -5.91 -13.67 10.10
N TYR A 397 -4.97 -13.41 9.20
CA TYR A 397 -3.71 -12.72 9.47
C TYR A 397 -3.75 -11.33 8.86
N VAL A 398 -3.52 -10.30 9.68
CA VAL A 398 -3.51 -8.89 9.26
C VAL A 398 -2.20 -8.21 9.64
N VAL A 399 -1.78 -7.24 8.81
CA VAL A 399 -0.58 -6.44 9.11
C VAL A 399 -0.86 -5.49 10.29
N PRO A 400 0.09 -5.29 11.23
CA PRO A 400 0.00 -4.29 12.28
C PRO A 400 -0.08 -2.84 11.79
N PRO A 401 -0.47 -1.87 12.66
CA PRO A 401 -0.23 -0.45 12.40
C PRO A 401 1.23 -0.23 11.97
N VAL A 402 1.52 0.51 10.91
CA VAL A 402 0.65 1.54 10.27
C VAL A 402 -0.39 1.05 9.25
N SER A 403 -0.57 -0.27 9.08
CA SER A 403 -1.68 -0.84 8.30
C SER A 403 -3.06 -0.56 8.90
N SER A 404 -4.06 -0.41 8.03
CA SER A 404 -5.48 -0.48 8.40
C SER A 404 -6.04 -1.91 8.44
N GLY A 405 -5.20 -2.96 8.42
CA GLY A 405 -5.63 -4.36 8.46
C GLY A 405 -6.54 -4.72 9.66
N SER A 406 -6.29 -4.11 10.83
CA SER A 406 -7.16 -4.25 12.02
C SER A 406 -8.56 -3.64 11.83
N VAL A 407 -8.69 -2.62 10.96
CA VAL A 407 -9.99 -2.00 10.60
C VAL A 407 -10.80 -2.97 9.74
N VAL A 408 -10.14 -3.66 8.80
CA VAL A 408 -10.77 -4.70 7.96
C VAL A 408 -11.19 -5.91 8.81
N ALA A 409 -10.32 -6.36 9.73
CA ALA A 409 -10.64 -7.44 10.67
C ALA A 409 -11.90 -7.12 11.49
N HIS A 410 -11.98 -5.92 12.07
CA HIS A 410 -13.13 -5.50 12.87
C HIS A 410 -14.44 -5.47 12.06
N ALA A 411 -14.41 -4.93 10.83
CA ALA A 411 -15.57 -4.92 9.95
C ALA A 411 -16.03 -6.34 9.56
N LEU A 412 -15.10 -7.27 9.29
CA LEU A 412 -15.41 -8.68 9.04
C LEU A 412 -15.98 -9.37 10.30
N SER A 413 -15.44 -9.08 11.49
CA SER A 413 -15.92 -9.58 12.80
C SER A 413 -17.35 -9.12 13.12
N ILE A 414 -17.69 -7.87 12.78
CA ILE A 414 -19.06 -7.36 12.83
C ILE A 414 -19.96 -8.12 11.85
N LEU A 415 -19.54 -8.30 10.60
CA LEU A 415 -20.39 -8.88 9.55
C LEU A 415 -20.62 -10.39 9.71
N GLN A 416 -19.61 -11.14 10.16
CA GLN A 416 -19.64 -12.60 10.30
C GLN A 416 -20.88 -13.08 11.04
N GLY A 417 -21.21 -12.46 12.19
CA GLY A 417 -22.33 -12.88 13.03
C GLY A 417 -23.72 -12.49 12.54
N TYR A 418 -23.87 -11.99 11.31
CA TYR A 418 -25.15 -12.01 10.58
C TYR A 418 -25.40 -13.35 9.87
N ASN A 419 -24.41 -14.25 9.77
CA ASN A 419 -24.49 -15.54 9.07
C ASN A 419 -24.99 -15.39 7.62
N LEU A 420 -24.41 -14.41 6.91
CA LEU A 420 -24.82 -14.01 5.56
C LEU A 420 -24.79 -15.18 4.55
N THR A 421 -25.75 -15.20 3.63
CA THR A 421 -25.85 -16.22 2.57
C THR A 421 -26.26 -15.60 1.23
N SER A 422 -26.24 -16.38 0.14
CA SER A 422 -26.73 -15.92 -1.17
C SER A 422 -28.21 -15.49 -1.16
N GLU A 423 -29.01 -15.92 -0.18
CA GLU A 423 -30.39 -15.45 0.01
C GLU A 423 -30.44 -13.96 0.39
N ASP A 424 -29.44 -13.43 1.09
CA ASP A 424 -29.31 -12.00 1.45
C ASP A 424 -29.05 -11.08 0.25
N LEU A 425 -28.96 -11.64 -0.96
CA LEU A 425 -28.87 -10.93 -2.25
C LEU A 425 -30.07 -11.19 -3.17
N ALA A 426 -31.05 -12.02 -2.77
CA ALA A 426 -32.11 -12.53 -3.66
C ALA A 426 -33.22 -11.51 -4.02
N SER A 427 -33.26 -10.33 -3.38
CA SER A 427 -34.15 -9.23 -3.75
C SER A 427 -33.50 -7.87 -3.52
N GLU A 428 -34.08 -6.79 -4.05
CA GLU A 428 -33.52 -5.44 -3.86
C GLU A 428 -33.57 -4.97 -2.39
N ASP A 429 -34.56 -5.36 -1.58
CA ASP A 429 -34.53 -5.03 -0.14
C ASP A 429 -33.49 -5.88 0.61
N LEU A 430 -33.37 -7.17 0.27
CA LEU A 430 -32.33 -8.04 0.82
C LEU A 430 -30.95 -7.44 0.53
N ARG A 431 -30.66 -7.12 -0.74
CA ARG A 431 -29.43 -6.45 -1.16
C ARG A 431 -29.25 -5.07 -0.51
N ALA A 432 -30.30 -4.27 -0.34
CA ALA A 432 -30.23 -2.95 0.31
C ALA A 432 -29.86 -3.07 1.80
N ARG A 433 -30.51 -3.97 2.54
CA ARG A 433 -30.22 -4.24 3.95
C ARG A 433 -28.80 -4.78 4.14
N THR A 434 -28.38 -5.67 3.25
CA THR A 434 -27.02 -6.22 3.21
C THR A 434 -25.98 -5.12 2.99
N LEU A 435 -26.13 -4.29 1.95
CA LEU A 435 -25.23 -3.17 1.66
C LEU A 435 -25.21 -2.12 2.79
N HIS A 436 -26.36 -1.88 3.44
CA HIS A 436 -26.44 -1.06 4.64
C HIS A 436 -25.61 -1.67 5.79
N ARG A 437 -25.76 -2.96 6.11
CA ARG A 437 -24.93 -3.64 7.13
C ARG A 437 -23.44 -3.56 6.82
N PHE A 438 -23.03 -3.67 5.54
CA PHE A 438 -21.64 -3.39 5.13
C PHE A 438 -21.22 -1.96 5.48
N ALA A 439 -22.00 -0.96 5.09
CA ALA A 439 -21.69 0.45 5.37
C ALA A 439 -21.59 0.77 6.87
N GLU A 440 -22.49 0.23 7.71
CA GLU A 440 -22.44 0.42 9.16
C GLU A 440 -21.24 -0.30 9.80
N ALA A 441 -20.94 -1.54 9.38
CA ALA A 441 -19.77 -2.29 9.87
C ALA A 441 -18.45 -1.58 9.51
N ILE A 442 -18.35 -1.03 8.30
CA ILE A 442 -17.22 -0.21 7.85
C ILE A 442 -17.12 1.08 8.67
N LYS A 443 -18.23 1.76 8.98
CA LYS A 443 -18.23 2.95 9.85
C LYS A 443 -17.69 2.66 11.26
N PHE A 444 -18.09 1.53 11.87
CA PHE A 444 -17.52 1.08 13.16
C PHE A 444 -16.03 0.74 13.09
N GLY A 445 -15.52 0.31 11.93
CA GLY A 445 -14.08 0.21 11.68
C GLY A 445 -13.40 1.58 11.63
N PHE A 446 -13.85 2.45 10.72
CA PHE A 446 -13.22 3.76 10.49
C PHE A 446 -13.26 4.68 11.71
N ALA A 447 -14.25 4.52 12.61
CA ALA A 447 -14.35 5.26 13.87
C ALA A 447 -13.06 5.23 14.72
N HIS A 448 -12.32 4.11 14.67
CA HIS A 448 -11.08 3.93 15.40
C HIS A 448 -9.82 4.01 14.52
N ARG A 449 -9.95 4.25 13.20
CA ARG A 449 -8.79 4.31 12.29
C ARG A 449 -7.84 5.46 12.63
N SER A 450 -8.37 6.62 13.01
CA SER A 450 -7.60 7.79 13.41
C SER A 450 -6.86 7.62 14.75
N GLU A 451 -7.22 6.63 15.56
CA GLU A 451 -6.51 6.31 16.82
C GLU A 451 -5.29 5.40 16.57
N LEU A 452 -5.13 4.82 15.38
CA LEU A 452 -3.97 4.02 14.99
C LEU A 452 -2.82 4.92 14.48
N GLY A 453 -1.59 4.40 14.54
CA GLY A 453 -0.36 5.11 14.16
C GLY A 453 0.89 4.26 14.37
N ASP A 454 2.06 4.87 14.17
CA ASP A 454 3.36 4.19 14.27
C ASP A 454 3.67 3.71 15.71
N LEU A 455 3.89 2.40 15.85
CA LEU A 455 4.15 1.71 17.12
C LEU A 455 5.46 2.15 17.80
N HIS A 456 6.34 2.87 17.11
CA HIS A 456 7.54 3.49 17.69
C HIS A 456 7.23 4.76 18.49
N PHE A 457 6.07 5.37 18.25
CA PHE A 457 5.67 6.66 18.82
C PHE A 457 4.45 6.55 19.75
N ILE A 458 3.56 5.57 19.55
CA ILE A 458 2.34 5.38 20.35
C ILE A 458 2.10 3.91 20.72
N ASP A 459 1.44 3.69 21.87
CA ASP A 459 0.98 2.37 22.29
C ASP A 459 -0.51 2.18 21.99
N VAL A 460 -0.83 1.48 20.90
CA VAL A 460 -2.21 1.14 20.51
C VAL A 460 -2.54 -0.34 20.72
N ARG A 461 -1.76 -1.08 21.52
CA ARG A 461 -1.89 -2.53 21.66
C ARG A 461 -3.26 -2.97 22.20
N GLU A 462 -3.85 -2.21 23.12
CA GLU A 462 -5.22 -2.46 23.61
C GLU A 462 -6.26 -2.26 22.48
N LEU A 463 -6.16 -1.17 21.72
CA LEU A 463 -7.08 -0.88 20.62
C LEU A 463 -6.96 -1.94 19.50
N VAL A 464 -5.75 -2.35 19.16
CA VAL A 464 -5.48 -3.43 18.20
C VAL A 464 -6.09 -4.74 18.69
N SER A 465 -5.87 -5.14 19.96
CA SER A 465 -6.47 -6.33 20.53
C SER A 465 -8.00 -6.29 20.53
N LYS A 466 -8.58 -5.10 20.73
CA LYS A 466 -10.02 -4.85 20.76
C LYS A 466 -10.65 -4.88 19.37
N LEU A 467 -10.00 -4.30 18.35
CA LEU A 467 -10.47 -4.36 16.95
C LEU A 467 -10.41 -5.78 16.37
N ASN A 468 -9.44 -6.59 16.80
CA ASN A 468 -9.30 -7.99 16.38
C ASN A 468 -10.02 -8.98 17.33
N SER A 469 -11.04 -8.54 18.08
CA SER A 469 -11.86 -9.37 18.97
C SER A 469 -13.24 -9.70 18.34
N PRO A 470 -13.62 -11.00 18.25
CA PRO A 470 -14.99 -11.41 17.92
C PRO A 470 -16.06 -10.82 18.86
N GLU A 471 -15.73 -10.65 20.14
CA GLU A 471 -16.60 -10.09 21.17
C GLU A 471 -16.89 -8.60 20.93
N PHE A 472 -15.87 -7.80 20.56
CA PHE A 472 -16.08 -6.39 20.23
C PHE A 472 -16.82 -6.21 18.89
N GLY A 473 -16.57 -7.08 17.91
CA GLY A 473 -17.39 -7.16 16.69
C GLY A 473 -18.86 -7.46 17.01
N ALA A 474 -19.13 -8.38 17.93
CA ALA A 474 -20.48 -8.66 18.41
C ALA A 474 -21.13 -7.46 19.15
N GLN A 475 -20.38 -6.75 19.99
CA GLN A 475 -20.85 -5.55 20.69
C GLN A 475 -21.23 -4.41 19.73
N ASN A 476 -20.49 -4.21 18.64
CA ASN A 476 -20.83 -3.20 17.65
C ASN A 476 -21.94 -3.65 16.68
N ARG A 477 -21.98 -4.94 16.29
CA ARG A 477 -23.11 -5.52 15.55
C ARG A 477 -24.44 -5.29 16.28
N ALA A 478 -24.47 -5.40 17.61
CA ALA A 478 -25.65 -5.15 18.42
C ALA A 478 -26.16 -3.70 18.42
N LYS A 479 -25.41 -2.74 17.85
CA LYS A 479 -25.81 -1.33 17.68
C LYS A 479 -26.40 -1.03 16.30
N ILE A 480 -26.19 -1.89 15.31
CA ILE A 480 -26.61 -1.65 13.92
C ILE A 480 -28.12 -1.85 13.78
N ASN A 481 -28.82 -0.87 13.20
CA ASN A 481 -30.25 -0.96 12.91
C ASN A 481 -30.48 -1.07 11.40
N ASP A 482 -30.91 -2.25 10.93
CA ASP A 482 -31.26 -2.59 9.54
C ASP A 482 -32.20 -1.60 8.80
N SER A 483 -32.81 -0.66 9.52
CA SER A 483 -33.73 0.37 9.00
C SER A 483 -33.15 1.79 8.95
N HIS A 484 -32.06 2.12 9.68
CA HIS A 484 -31.47 3.47 9.64
C HIS A 484 -29.98 3.51 10.08
N VAL A 485 -29.20 4.42 9.49
CA VAL A 485 -27.86 4.80 9.98
C VAL A 485 -27.90 5.34 11.42
N LEU A 486 -26.79 5.26 12.15
CA LEU A 486 -26.63 5.97 13.43
C LEU A 486 -26.23 7.45 13.22
N GLU A 487 -26.69 8.34 14.09
CA GLU A 487 -26.49 9.78 13.98
C GLU A 487 -25.06 10.22 14.35
N GLY A 488 -24.26 10.54 13.33
CA GLY A 488 -22.96 11.20 13.47
C GLY A 488 -21.80 10.32 13.95
N PRO A 489 -20.54 10.78 13.80
CA PRO A 489 -19.35 9.96 14.01
C PRO A 489 -19.19 9.44 15.45
N ALA A 490 -19.63 10.21 16.45
CA ALA A 490 -19.56 9.82 17.85
C ALA A 490 -20.41 8.58 18.19
N ALA A 491 -21.51 8.32 17.47
CA ALA A 491 -22.35 7.14 17.69
C ALA A 491 -21.63 5.82 17.34
N TYR A 492 -20.65 5.88 16.43
CA TYR A 492 -19.79 4.75 16.05
C TYR A 492 -18.58 4.61 16.99
N GLY A 493 -18.36 5.57 17.90
CA GLY A 493 -17.25 5.61 18.84
C GLY A 493 -16.07 6.48 18.42
N ALA A 494 -16.20 7.29 17.36
CA ALA A 494 -15.10 8.09 16.83
C ALA A 494 -14.77 9.29 17.73
N GLN A 495 -13.47 9.46 18.02
CA GLN A 495 -12.95 10.54 18.86
C GLN A 495 -12.20 11.62 18.07
N PHE A 496 -11.58 11.26 16.93
CA PHE A 496 -10.70 12.13 16.14
C PHE A 496 -11.05 12.10 14.66
N GLY A 497 -10.81 13.20 13.96
CA GLY A 497 -10.90 13.28 12.51
C GLY A 497 -9.83 12.42 11.81
N ALA A 498 -10.09 12.07 10.55
CA ALA A 498 -9.14 11.40 9.66
C ALA A 498 -9.05 12.16 8.33
N ASN A 499 -7.85 12.20 7.75
CA ASN A 499 -7.64 12.65 6.38
C ASN A 499 -8.03 11.54 5.38
N GLY A 500 -8.27 11.91 4.12
CA GLY A 500 -8.57 10.95 3.06
C GLY A 500 -7.29 10.54 2.31
N ASP A 501 -7.02 9.23 2.27
CA ASP A 501 -5.89 8.65 1.54
C ASP A 501 -6.10 8.70 0.00
N PRO A 502 -5.06 9.00 -0.81
CA PRO A 502 -5.16 9.15 -2.27
C PRO A 502 -5.08 7.83 -3.09
N ASP A 503 -5.38 7.91 -4.39
CA ASP A 503 -5.64 6.74 -5.27
C ASP A 503 -4.39 5.99 -5.82
N GLY A 504 -3.17 6.43 -5.51
CA GLY A 504 -1.93 5.92 -6.12
C GLY A 504 -1.39 4.65 -5.46
N THR A 505 -2.05 3.51 -5.71
CA THR A 505 -1.69 2.22 -5.11
C THR A 505 -1.69 1.08 -6.13
N ALA A 506 -0.98 -0.01 -5.83
CA ALA A 506 -1.05 -1.30 -6.51
C ALA A 506 -1.11 -2.47 -5.51
N ASN A 507 -1.73 -3.59 -5.90
CA ASN A 507 -1.79 -4.79 -5.04
C ASN A 507 -1.38 -6.06 -5.79
N LEU A 508 -0.69 -6.96 -5.09
CA LEU A 508 -0.25 -8.23 -5.62
C LEU A 508 -0.45 -9.34 -4.57
N VAL A 509 -0.82 -10.53 -5.04
CA VAL A 509 -0.92 -11.74 -4.21
C VAL A 509 -0.25 -12.93 -4.90
N VAL A 510 0.35 -13.82 -4.11
CA VAL A 510 1.04 -15.04 -4.54
C VAL A 510 0.59 -16.21 -3.69
N LEU A 511 0.41 -17.38 -4.30
CA LEU A 511 0.35 -18.68 -3.63
C LEU A 511 1.34 -19.63 -4.33
N ALA A 512 2.31 -20.15 -3.58
CA ALA A 512 3.36 -21.02 -4.08
C ALA A 512 3.00 -22.53 -3.95
N PRO A 513 3.67 -23.43 -4.70
CA PRO A 513 3.33 -24.86 -4.73
C PRO A 513 3.43 -25.60 -3.38
N ASN A 514 4.15 -25.05 -2.40
CA ASN A 514 4.26 -25.60 -1.04
C ASN A 514 3.14 -25.12 -0.09
N GLY A 515 2.29 -24.19 -0.54
CA GLY A 515 1.22 -23.59 0.25
C GLY A 515 1.59 -22.29 0.97
N ASP A 516 2.83 -21.80 0.83
CA ASP A 516 3.21 -20.46 1.30
C ASP A 516 2.53 -19.39 0.45
N ALA A 517 2.16 -18.27 1.08
CA ALA A 517 1.46 -17.18 0.40
C ALA A 517 2.02 -15.81 0.77
N VAL A 518 1.91 -14.88 -0.18
CA VAL A 518 2.19 -13.46 0.04
C VAL A 518 0.96 -12.65 -0.34
N SER A 519 0.58 -11.69 0.50
CA SER A 519 -0.30 -10.58 0.12
C SER A 519 0.45 -9.29 0.38
N VAL A 520 0.45 -8.37 -0.59
CA VAL A 520 1.28 -7.15 -0.54
C VAL A 520 0.61 -6.00 -1.28
N THR A 521 0.56 -4.85 -0.63
CA THR A 521 0.03 -3.61 -1.18
C THR A 521 1.15 -2.57 -1.21
N SER A 522 1.50 -2.07 -2.40
CA SER A 522 2.61 -1.13 -2.63
C SER A 522 2.10 0.19 -3.22
N SER A 523 2.80 1.29 -2.98
CA SER A 523 2.30 2.64 -3.24
C SER A 523 3.44 3.65 -3.49
N VAL A 524 3.18 4.66 -4.33
CA VAL A 524 3.88 5.98 -4.30
C VAL A 524 2.97 7.08 -3.74
N ASN A 525 1.92 6.65 -3.05
CA ASN A 525 0.81 7.40 -2.48
C ASN A 525 -0.19 8.03 -3.46
N SER A 526 0.10 9.15 -4.11
CA SER A 526 -0.75 9.78 -5.15
C SER A 526 -0.44 9.23 -6.54
N TYR A 527 -1.25 9.58 -7.55
CA TYR A 527 -0.87 9.32 -8.94
C TYR A 527 0.44 10.03 -9.29
N PHE A 528 1.48 9.25 -9.58
CA PHE A 528 2.88 9.70 -9.73
C PHE A 528 3.46 10.40 -8.47
N GLY A 529 2.94 10.09 -7.29
CA GLY A 529 3.44 10.56 -6.00
C GLY A 529 3.55 12.08 -5.89
N SER A 530 4.74 12.57 -5.51
CA SER A 530 5.11 14.00 -5.44
C SER A 530 4.95 14.76 -6.76
N SER A 531 4.63 14.07 -7.86
CA SER A 531 4.66 14.56 -9.24
C SER A 531 6.07 14.92 -9.73
N LEU A 532 7.12 14.36 -9.11
CA LEU A 532 8.53 14.55 -9.48
C LEU A 532 9.19 13.22 -9.90
N ILE A 533 10.20 13.33 -10.77
CA ILE A 533 11.08 12.23 -11.19
C ILE A 533 12.53 12.66 -10.95
N GLY A 534 13.33 11.78 -10.34
CA GLY A 534 14.76 12.03 -10.10
C GLY A 534 15.56 12.18 -11.42
N PRO A 535 16.27 13.31 -11.66
CA PRO A 535 16.97 13.55 -12.94
C PRO A 535 18.07 12.55 -13.32
N ARG A 536 18.79 11.97 -12.34
CA ARG A 536 19.87 10.98 -12.51
C ARG A 536 19.36 9.55 -12.41
N THR A 537 18.37 9.32 -11.57
CA THR A 537 17.86 7.98 -11.20
C THR A 537 16.65 7.55 -12.01
N GLY A 538 15.87 8.49 -12.56
CA GLY A 538 14.62 8.21 -13.29
C GLY A 538 13.48 7.70 -12.39
N ILE A 539 13.65 7.72 -11.07
CA ILE A 539 12.71 7.20 -10.08
C ILE A 539 11.57 8.21 -9.88
N VAL A 540 10.31 7.74 -9.94
CA VAL A 540 9.13 8.51 -9.47
C VAL A 540 9.14 8.53 -7.95
N LEU A 541 9.09 9.72 -7.36
CA LEU A 541 9.23 9.92 -5.92
C LEU A 541 7.85 10.04 -5.26
N ASN A 542 7.61 9.31 -4.17
CA ASN A 542 6.34 9.32 -3.43
C ASN A 542 5.91 10.70 -2.91
N ASN A 543 4.64 10.85 -2.52
CA ASN A 543 4.17 11.91 -1.63
C ASN A 543 3.72 11.33 -0.26
N GLY A 544 4.53 10.46 0.35
CA GLY A 544 4.18 9.75 1.59
C GLY A 544 3.87 10.67 2.77
N MET A 545 4.43 11.89 2.79
CA MET A 545 4.17 12.89 3.84
C MET A 545 2.71 13.40 3.86
N ASN A 546 1.97 13.25 2.76
CA ASN A 546 0.54 13.59 2.64
C ASN A 546 -0.34 12.88 3.68
N ASP A 547 0.04 11.66 4.07
CA ASP A 547 -0.83 10.78 4.85
C ASP A 547 -0.70 11.01 6.36
N PHE A 548 0.17 11.94 6.78
CA PHE A 548 0.10 12.50 8.13
C PHE A 548 -1.11 13.44 8.29
N ALA A 549 -1.53 13.62 9.53
CA ALA A 549 -2.65 14.46 9.89
C ALA A 549 -2.20 15.94 10.03
N VAL A 550 -2.39 16.72 8.96
CA VAL A 550 -2.28 18.19 8.95
C VAL A 550 -3.48 18.81 9.68
N GLU A 551 -3.31 19.97 10.34
CA GLU A 551 -4.27 20.51 11.33
C GLU A 551 -5.71 20.75 10.83
N ASN A 552 -5.91 20.95 9.52
CA ASN A 552 -7.21 21.31 8.95
C ASN A 552 -8.10 20.07 8.67
N ASN A 553 -9.07 19.80 9.55
CA ASN A 553 -10.22 18.95 9.21
C ASN A 553 -11.55 19.73 9.16
N PHE A 554 -12.38 19.43 8.17
CA PHE A 554 -13.63 20.16 7.88
C PHE A 554 -14.79 19.87 8.85
N TYR A 555 -14.59 18.98 9.84
CA TYR A 555 -15.69 18.31 10.54
C TYR A 555 -15.75 18.57 12.05
N GLY A 556 -14.89 19.44 12.59
CA GLY A 556 -14.96 19.87 14.00
C GLY A 556 -14.56 18.82 15.03
N LEU A 557 -13.99 17.70 14.61
CA LEU A 557 -13.32 16.75 15.51
C LEU A 557 -11.88 17.23 15.78
N PRO A 558 -11.24 16.85 16.90
CA PRO A 558 -9.80 17.05 17.06
C PRO A 558 -9.01 16.23 16.04
N VAL A 559 -7.85 16.75 15.62
CA VAL A 559 -6.87 15.99 14.83
C VAL A 559 -6.15 15.00 15.75
N SER A 560 -5.94 13.76 15.27
CA SER A 560 -5.31 12.72 16.07
C SER A 560 -3.79 12.87 16.13
N GLN A 561 -3.27 12.99 17.36
CA GLN A 561 -1.83 12.95 17.66
C GLN A 561 -1.19 11.58 17.36
N ALA A 562 -1.99 10.52 17.14
CA ALA A 562 -1.49 9.23 16.67
C ALA A 562 -0.74 9.37 15.34
N ASN A 563 -1.20 10.26 14.46
CA ASN A 563 -0.73 10.39 13.09
C ASN A 563 -0.25 11.82 12.72
N THR A 564 0.19 12.63 13.69
CA THR A 564 0.92 13.87 13.41
C THR A 564 2.36 13.59 12.94
N ILE A 565 2.95 14.55 12.22
CA ILE A 565 4.34 14.47 11.70
C ILE A 565 5.34 14.45 12.87
N ALA A 566 6.34 13.56 12.77
CA ALA A 566 7.55 13.60 13.60
C ALA A 566 8.74 12.98 12.84
N PRO A 567 9.99 13.43 13.08
CA PRO A 567 11.19 12.86 12.46
C PRO A 567 11.26 11.32 12.54
N HIS A 568 11.48 10.67 11.40
CA HIS A 568 11.59 9.21 11.25
C HIS A 568 10.33 8.40 11.70
N LYS A 569 9.15 9.04 11.74
CA LYS A 569 7.85 8.37 11.96
C LYS A 569 7.27 7.84 10.64
N ARG A 570 6.51 6.74 10.67
CA ARG A 570 5.69 6.26 9.55
C ARG A 570 4.27 6.86 9.59
N PRO A 571 3.72 7.33 8.46
CA PRO A 571 2.32 7.79 8.39
C PRO A 571 1.35 6.59 8.32
N MET A 572 0.13 6.79 8.81
CA MET A 572 -0.96 5.80 8.67
C MET A 572 -1.30 5.50 7.21
N SER A 573 -1.69 4.25 6.93
CA SER A 573 -2.01 3.80 5.58
C SER A 573 -3.27 2.94 5.52
N SER A 574 -4.05 3.08 4.44
CA SER A 574 -5.16 2.16 4.11
C SER A 574 -4.69 0.82 3.52
N GLN A 575 -3.40 0.66 3.18
CA GLN A 575 -2.80 -0.61 2.74
C GLN A 575 -3.17 -1.74 3.72
N SER A 576 -3.93 -2.73 3.24
CA SER A 576 -4.54 -3.80 4.06
C SER A 576 -4.41 -5.18 3.38
N PRO A 577 -3.18 -5.71 3.20
CA PRO A 577 -2.96 -7.01 2.59
C PRO A 577 -3.20 -8.16 3.58
N LEU A 578 -4.19 -9.00 3.29
CA LEU A 578 -4.67 -10.03 4.20
C LEU A 578 -4.45 -11.45 3.67
N LEU A 579 -4.28 -12.38 4.61
CA LEU A 579 -4.21 -13.81 4.38
C LEU A 579 -5.17 -14.53 5.34
N LEU A 580 -5.90 -15.52 4.87
CA LEU A 580 -6.84 -16.33 5.65
C LEU A 580 -6.50 -17.81 5.44
N ALA A 581 -6.18 -18.52 6.52
CA ALA A 581 -5.86 -19.95 6.49
C ALA A 581 -6.89 -20.77 7.28
N ASP A 582 -7.23 -21.96 6.76
CA ASP A 582 -8.12 -22.89 7.45
C ASP A 582 -7.42 -23.64 8.61
N ARG A 583 -8.16 -24.51 9.31
CA ARG A 583 -7.62 -25.33 10.41
C ARG A 583 -6.53 -26.35 10.01
N ALA A 584 -6.45 -26.72 8.74
CA ALA A 584 -5.32 -27.51 8.22
C ALA A 584 -4.08 -26.63 7.97
N GLY A 585 -4.26 -25.31 7.91
CA GLY A 585 -3.28 -24.30 7.50
C GLY A 585 -3.31 -24.03 5.99
N ASP A 586 -4.25 -24.59 5.23
CA ASP A 586 -4.36 -24.27 3.81
C ASP A 586 -4.89 -22.84 3.65
N ILE A 587 -4.16 -22.00 2.91
CA ILE A 587 -4.60 -20.64 2.57
C ILE A 587 -5.90 -20.74 1.76
N ARG A 588 -6.99 -20.27 2.37
CA ARG A 588 -8.35 -20.24 1.80
C ARG A 588 -8.55 -19.00 0.94
N LEU A 589 -8.01 -17.86 1.38
CA LEU A 589 -8.06 -16.57 0.67
C LEU A 589 -6.79 -15.77 0.96
N ALA A 590 -6.11 -15.31 -0.10
CA ALA A 590 -5.11 -14.25 -0.08
C ALA A 590 -5.69 -13.07 -0.85
N ILE A 591 -5.73 -11.87 -0.25
CA ILE A 591 -6.44 -10.72 -0.82
C ILE A 591 -5.79 -9.41 -0.40
N GLY A 592 -5.82 -8.42 -1.29
CA GLY A 592 -5.60 -7.03 -0.97
C GLY A 592 -6.18 -6.12 -2.07
N ALA A 593 -6.07 -4.81 -1.89
CA ALA A 593 -6.62 -3.86 -2.85
C ALA A 593 -5.80 -2.57 -2.95
N ALA A 594 -6.04 -1.82 -4.02
CA ALA A 594 -5.50 -0.49 -4.30
C ALA A 594 -6.64 0.56 -4.40
N GLY A 595 -6.30 1.85 -4.17
CA GLY A 595 -7.25 2.98 -4.27
C GLY A 595 -7.53 3.70 -2.95
N GLY A 596 -6.49 4.07 -2.21
CA GLY A 596 -6.60 4.89 -0.99
C GLY A 596 -7.56 4.34 0.06
N ALA A 597 -8.41 5.19 0.63
CA ALA A 597 -9.37 4.81 1.68
C ALA A 597 -10.39 3.76 1.21
N ARG A 598 -10.58 3.58 -0.11
CA ARG A 598 -11.47 2.57 -0.69
C ARG A 598 -10.91 1.14 -0.59
N ILE A 599 -9.64 0.96 -0.25
CA ILE A 599 -9.01 -0.36 -0.03
C ILE A 599 -9.75 -1.16 1.05
N ILE A 600 -10.01 -0.53 2.20
CA ILE A 600 -10.61 -1.15 3.40
C ILE A 600 -11.98 -1.77 3.08
N PRO A 601 -13.00 -1.01 2.61
CA PRO A 601 -14.29 -1.57 2.23
C PRO A 601 -14.23 -2.53 1.04
N ALA A 602 -13.32 -2.34 0.06
CA ALA A 602 -13.20 -3.26 -1.06
C ALA A 602 -12.76 -4.67 -0.64
N VAL A 603 -11.77 -4.77 0.25
CA VAL A 603 -11.31 -6.05 0.80
C VAL A 603 -12.43 -6.69 1.65
N VAL A 604 -13.15 -5.92 2.47
CA VAL A 604 -14.30 -6.42 3.25
C VAL A 604 -15.40 -6.97 2.34
N GLU A 605 -15.84 -6.21 1.32
CA GLU A 605 -16.95 -6.60 0.46
C GLU A 605 -16.60 -7.85 -0.37
N VAL A 606 -15.40 -7.90 -0.97
CA VAL A 606 -14.96 -9.06 -1.75
C VAL A 606 -14.72 -10.29 -0.87
N ALA A 607 -14.07 -10.15 0.29
CA ALA A 607 -13.88 -11.29 1.20
C ALA A 607 -15.22 -11.88 1.65
N ALA A 608 -16.18 -11.04 2.07
CA ALA A 608 -17.52 -11.48 2.44
C ALA A 608 -18.28 -12.18 1.29
N ARG A 609 -18.13 -11.68 0.05
CA ARG A 609 -18.71 -12.31 -1.15
C ARG A 609 -18.21 -13.72 -1.40
N VAL A 610 -16.89 -13.93 -1.24
CA VAL A 610 -16.25 -15.23 -1.42
C VAL A 610 -16.56 -16.19 -0.26
N LEU A 611 -16.51 -15.69 0.99
CA LEU A 611 -16.60 -16.52 2.19
C LEU A 611 -18.03 -16.90 2.57
N TRP A 612 -19.02 -16.04 2.33
CA TRP A 612 -20.38 -16.17 2.86
C TRP A 612 -21.46 -16.23 1.77
N PHE A 613 -21.37 -15.40 0.72
CA PHE A 613 -22.32 -15.47 -0.41
C PHE A 613 -22.03 -16.62 -1.40
N GLY A 614 -20.93 -17.36 -1.22
CA GLY A 614 -20.55 -18.49 -2.08
C GLY A 614 -20.19 -18.09 -3.51
N GLN A 615 -19.80 -16.83 -3.73
CA GLN A 615 -19.41 -16.32 -5.05
C GLN A 615 -17.97 -16.74 -5.38
N ASP A 616 -17.69 -17.08 -6.65
CA ASP A 616 -16.32 -17.21 -7.12
C ASP A 616 -15.59 -15.85 -7.12
N LEU A 617 -14.25 -15.87 -7.16
CA LEU A 617 -13.44 -14.64 -7.11
C LEU A 617 -13.79 -13.62 -8.19
N LYS A 618 -14.15 -14.06 -9.39
CA LYS A 618 -14.47 -13.16 -10.50
C LYS A 618 -15.83 -12.50 -10.24
N THR A 619 -16.84 -13.30 -9.91
CA THR A 619 -18.17 -12.81 -9.52
C THR A 619 -18.09 -11.85 -8.31
N ALA A 620 -17.18 -12.11 -7.36
CA ALA A 620 -16.97 -11.25 -6.19
C ALA A 620 -16.26 -9.92 -6.52
N ILE A 621 -15.22 -9.94 -7.37
CA ILE A 621 -14.40 -8.75 -7.72
C ILE A 621 -15.05 -7.88 -8.80
N ASP A 622 -15.68 -8.48 -9.81
CA ASP A 622 -16.39 -7.75 -10.87
C ASP A 622 -17.71 -7.14 -10.37
N ALA A 623 -18.16 -7.49 -9.17
CA ALA A 623 -19.40 -6.98 -8.60
C ALA A 623 -19.36 -5.44 -8.44
N PRO A 624 -20.50 -4.74 -8.63
CA PRO A 624 -20.65 -3.33 -8.29
C PRO A 624 -20.54 -3.11 -6.78
N ARG A 625 -19.65 -2.20 -6.36
CA ARG A 625 -19.28 -1.96 -4.94
C ARG A 625 -19.79 -0.63 -4.38
N VAL A 626 -19.88 -0.58 -3.05
CA VAL A 626 -20.13 0.66 -2.28
C VAL A 626 -18.98 0.97 -1.33
N TYR A 627 -18.83 2.24 -0.95
CA TYR A 627 -17.73 2.72 -0.13
C TYR A 627 -18.22 3.68 0.94
N HIS A 628 -17.66 3.55 2.14
CA HIS A 628 -17.83 4.49 3.24
C HIS A 628 -16.51 4.58 4.00
N GLN A 629 -16.21 5.72 4.60
CA GLN A 629 -14.98 5.95 5.38
C GLN A 629 -15.24 6.71 6.70
N LEU A 630 -16.45 6.54 7.23
CA LEU A 630 -17.13 7.37 8.23
C LEU A 630 -17.24 8.87 7.91
N MET A 631 -16.14 9.56 7.59
CA MET A 631 -16.12 10.99 7.29
C MET A 631 -15.45 11.25 5.92
N PRO A 632 -16.09 11.96 4.97
CA PRO A 632 -17.48 12.43 5.01
C PRO A 632 -18.51 11.29 5.16
N ASP A 633 -19.65 11.61 5.78
CA ASP A 633 -20.76 10.68 5.98
C ASP A 633 -21.58 10.54 4.68
N VAL A 634 -20.97 9.91 3.68
CA VAL A 634 -21.57 9.62 2.37
C VAL A 634 -21.24 8.19 1.95
N LEU A 635 -22.26 7.49 1.44
CA LEU A 635 -22.11 6.20 0.78
C LEU A 635 -21.77 6.46 -0.68
N GLU A 636 -20.49 6.35 -1.03
CA GLU A 636 -20.09 6.39 -2.43
C GLU A 636 -20.44 5.07 -3.12
N TYR A 637 -20.83 5.11 -4.39
CA TYR A 637 -21.18 3.90 -5.16
C TYR A 637 -20.69 3.96 -6.60
N GLU A 638 -20.35 2.80 -7.16
CA GLU A 638 -20.05 2.68 -8.59
C GLU A 638 -21.31 2.96 -9.42
N LYS A 639 -21.26 3.97 -10.28
CA LYS A 639 -22.43 4.49 -11.02
C LYS A 639 -23.10 3.44 -11.92
N SER A 640 -22.34 2.45 -12.37
CA SER A 640 -22.81 1.27 -13.09
C SER A 640 -23.07 0.09 -12.12
N GLY A 641 -24.29 -0.43 -12.10
CA GLY A 641 -24.63 -1.68 -11.39
C GLY A 641 -25.53 -1.57 -10.16
N PHE A 642 -26.05 -0.37 -9.86
CA PHE A 642 -27.10 -0.14 -8.87
C PHE A 642 -28.34 0.43 -9.59
N SER A 643 -29.52 -0.03 -9.20
CA SER A 643 -30.81 0.45 -9.72
C SER A 643 -31.32 1.62 -8.91
N ASP A 644 -32.15 2.49 -9.51
CA ASP A 644 -32.80 3.59 -8.78
C ASP A 644 -33.65 3.08 -7.59
N SER A 645 -34.24 1.89 -7.71
CA SER A 645 -34.97 1.22 -6.64
C SER A 645 -34.07 0.84 -5.47
N LEU A 646 -32.92 0.20 -5.74
CA LEU A 646 -31.92 -0.14 -4.73
C LEU A 646 -31.33 1.11 -4.06
N LEU A 647 -31.04 2.16 -4.84
CA LEU A 647 -30.57 3.44 -4.31
C LEU A 647 -31.64 4.10 -3.42
N GLN A 648 -32.91 4.11 -3.83
CA GLN A 648 -34.01 4.57 -2.97
C GLN A 648 -34.14 3.74 -1.68
N LEU A 649 -33.89 2.43 -1.71
CA LEU A 649 -33.92 1.56 -0.53
C LEU A 649 -32.73 1.76 0.42
N LEU A 650 -31.61 2.31 -0.06
CA LEU A 650 -30.48 2.75 0.76
C LEU A 650 -30.71 4.17 1.31
N SER A 651 -31.23 5.09 0.50
CA SER A 651 -31.58 6.45 0.94
C SER A 651 -32.70 6.44 2.00
N LYS A 652 -33.69 5.54 1.89
CA LYS A 652 -34.70 5.29 2.93
C LYS A 652 -34.12 4.80 4.27
N ARG A 653 -32.89 4.27 4.27
CA ARG A 653 -32.13 3.89 5.47
C ARG A 653 -31.21 5.02 5.96
N GLY A 654 -31.36 6.23 5.43
CA GLY A 654 -30.61 7.42 5.85
C GLY A 654 -29.25 7.61 5.18
N HIS A 655 -28.83 6.75 4.26
CA HIS A 655 -27.57 6.96 3.54
C HIS A 655 -27.64 8.16 2.59
N VAL A 656 -26.70 9.10 2.75
CA VAL A 656 -26.44 10.15 1.75
C VAL A 656 -25.64 9.54 0.61
N LEU A 657 -26.24 9.47 -0.58
CA LEU A 657 -25.67 8.73 -1.72
C LEU A 657 -24.83 9.65 -2.63
N LYS A 658 -23.66 9.16 -3.05
CA LYS A 658 -22.74 9.89 -3.95
C LYS A 658 -22.21 8.97 -5.07
N PRO A 659 -22.52 9.22 -6.35
CA PRO A 659 -21.91 8.44 -7.43
C PRO A 659 -20.41 8.72 -7.52
N ILE A 660 -19.61 7.68 -7.75
CA ILE A 660 -18.19 7.82 -8.14
C ILE A 660 -18.13 8.23 -9.62
N GLU A 661 -17.42 9.32 -9.89
CA GLU A 661 -17.17 9.81 -11.24
C GLU A 661 -15.80 9.32 -11.79
N ASN A 662 -15.66 9.28 -13.13
CA ASN A 662 -14.44 8.89 -13.84
C ASN A 662 -13.94 7.44 -13.60
N ASP A 663 -14.78 6.56 -13.08
CA ASP A 663 -14.48 5.18 -12.64
C ASP A 663 -13.24 5.06 -11.74
N LEU A 664 -12.99 6.08 -10.89
CA LEU A 664 -11.93 6.08 -9.89
C LEU A 664 -12.34 5.25 -8.67
N SER A 665 -12.35 3.94 -8.88
CA SER A 665 -12.78 2.94 -7.92
C SER A 665 -11.60 2.10 -7.43
N SER A 666 -11.81 1.31 -6.37
CA SER A 666 -10.79 0.38 -5.88
C SER A 666 -10.45 -0.71 -6.90
N VAL A 667 -9.31 -1.36 -6.68
CA VAL A 667 -8.78 -2.42 -7.55
C VAL A 667 -8.33 -3.58 -6.68
N VAL A 668 -8.99 -4.73 -6.78
CA VAL A 668 -8.73 -5.91 -5.94
C VAL A 668 -7.91 -6.97 -6.70
N THR A 669 -6.90 -7.54 -6.06
CA THR A 669 -6.22 -8.76 -6.54
C THR A 669 -6.32 -9.84 -5.46
N ALA A 670 -6.76 -11.04 -5.85
CA ALA A 670 -7.03 -12.12 -4.92
C ALA A 670 -6.72 -13.50 -5.50
N ILE A 671 -6.36 -14.42 -4.60
CA ILE A 671 -6.23 -15.86 -4.82
C ILE A 671 -7.08 -16.56 -3.76
N ALA A 672 -7.84 -17.57 -4.15
CA ALA A 672 -8.60 -18.42 -3.25
C ALA A 672 -8.39 -19.88 -3.64
N ARG A 673 -8.41 -20.79 -2.67
CA ARG A 673 -8.13 -22.21 -2.93
C ARG A 673 -9.18 -23.09 -2.27
N ASN A 674 -9.47 -24.20 -2.94
CA ASN A 674 -10.21 -25.31 -2.36
C ASN A 674 -9.41 -26.62 -2.54
N ALA A 675 -9.98 -27.75 -2.14
CA ALA A 675 -9.34 -29.06 -2.24
C ALA A 675 -9.04 -29.56 -3.68
N THR A 676 -9.45 -28.82 -4.72
CA THR A 676 -9.33 -29.24 -6.13
C THR A 676 -8.55 -28.27 -7.03
N ALA A 677 -8.54 -26.97 -6.73
CA ALA A 677 -7.86 -25.96 -7.55
C ALA A 677 -7.50 -24.69 -6.77
N VAL A 678 -6.51 -23.97 -7.31
CA VAL A 678 -6.18 -22.57 -7.01
C VAL A 678 -6.91 -21.69 -8.01
N TYR A 679 -7.71 -20.76 -7.51
CA TYR A 679 -8.40 -19.74 -8.29
C TYR A 679 -7.69 -18.41 -8.08
N ALA A 680 -7.51 -17.63 -9.15
CA ALA A 680 -6.97 -16.28 -9.07
C ALA A 680 -7.78 -15.33 -9.94
N ASN A 681 -7.97 -14.09 -9.49
CA ASN A 681 -8.59 -13.04 -10.31
C ASN A 681 -7.99 -11.67 -9.98
N ALA A 682 -7.91 -10.81 -10.99
CA ALA A 682 -7.46 -9.43 -10.88
C ALA A 682 -8.55 -8.49 -11.42
N ASP A 683 -8.78 -7.37 -10.76
CA ASP A 683 -9.89 -6.46 -11.06
C ASP A 683 -9.81 -5.86 -12.47
N TYR A 684 -10.92 -6.00 -13.20
CA TYR A 684 -11.06 -5.54 -14.59
C TYR A 684 -10.87 -4.01 -14.73
N ARG A 685 -11.09 -3.25 -13.65
CA ARG A 685 -11.05 -1.78 -13.64
C ARG A 685 -9.65 -1.22 -13.87
N LYS A 686 -8.60 -1.93 -13.45
CA LYS A 686 -7.18 -1.61 -13.77
C LYS A 686 -6.61 -2.43 -14.92
N ARG A 687 -7.33 -3.49 -15.33
CA ARG A 687 -6.90 -4.51 -16.32
C ARG A 687 -5.69 -5.31 -15.86
N GLY A 688 -5.73 -5.73 -14.59
CA GLY A 688 -4.75 -6.68 -14.05
C GLY A 688 -4.86 -8.06 -14.70
N GLY A 689 -3.92 -8.94 -14.36
CA GLY A 689 -3.85 -10.28 -14.89
C GLY A 689 -3.51 -11.34 -13.83
N VAL A 690 -3.51 -12.59 -14.28
CA VAL A 690 -3.24 -13.78 -13.47
C VAL A 690 -2.40 -14.76 -14.25
N ALA A 691 -1.51 -15.46 -13.56
CA ALA A 691 -0.71 -16.56 -14.11
C ALA A 691 -0.45 -17.62 -13.04
N GLY A 692 -0.20 -18.86 -13.45
CA GLY A 692 -0.05 -19.99 -12.54
C GLY A 692 0.03 -21.33 -13.28
N PHE A 693 0.11 -22.41 -12.52
CA PHE A 693 0.19 -23.81 -13.01
C PHE A 693 -0.41 -24.79 -11.99
#